data_AF-A0A534JL15-F1
#
_entry.id   AF-A0A534JL15-F1
#
_cell.length_a   1.000
_cell.length_b   1.000
_cell.length_c   1.000
_cell.angle_alpha   90.00
_cell.angle_beta   90.00
_cell.angle_gamma   90.00
#
_symmetry.space_group_name_H-M   'P 1'
#
loop_
_entity.id
_entity.type
_entity.pdbx_description
1 polymer ?
#
loop_
_entity_poly.entity_id
_entity_poly.type
_entity_poly.pdbx_seq_one_letter_code
_entity_poly.pdbx_strand_id
1 'polypeptide(L)'
;MGGPAGAGRAFARHVRWGQPRGTGNREERNRAGSSLRRRDVSRLGIDGFEQLVPEGLPKPGSVLLLVPPTEEKDQLAAQFLLEGLRNGDVAILLGSEAGIRDLVRRMGNLGFDAEKAVAEGRAVPVDWDHAVAPKNGNPGGLAAAEAALSAALTSKNGSKGVRVLVDLSRSLPERIGSVSVEEVATKLLGVAKAAGALSIFLVPRARGVAPAPVEAFDLVLDLRPLKPAGVGLAVVAIGGTPLPRSGMVLAAVDGRLVLESANRAASAAAASVECPVCKSIIPAGAPECPVCKSPRPVRRPGESEVLDYIEALGQRVGLPSAPLEPGVPAPPAPEPEAPKPPAGKQGAPARPEPSRQGLTNGLTNGLARKRKMATPAAPQGRVNGLTSTIAAARRGMTNGLTNGNGFTNGLGSRRAFHEARRSRWKLYVVPLIAMMLLLTPLLLPERAPRARFVIDGAFDEWDSEWARQPGYEQTPPADTHPSVALTGFKVLVDGGALQLYATVRSAWFDDPDLSQTLYLFIDKDPTFATGYRVQSLGADLMASIEGRGGVVTGASLRTFTGNDPYNWSAWQSLGSVSGAVGVDHRLPSPCDVAACAMEATIPWEEPPAMHPVFLLMAEDGHGSRSFSAVQFGLEPGAVRVRATALATVVSRGTPNVLSLGFDAFGGPVNVTALDLRVTNGTAIPPPQLPLALPRGGTVTLNVAINTTLASSGSLLRVELKGVTSDRPAMIVGGPVYAYIGSPPSGKTVDGWFGDWGPE
;
A
#
# COMPACT_ATOMS: atom_id res chain seq x y z
N MET A 1 -30.41 -27.20 -92.59
CA MET A 1 -30.02 -28.63 -92.67
C MET A 1 -28.99 -28.92 -91.58
N GLY A 2 -29.02 -30.15 -91.06
CA GLY A 2 -28.41 -30.67 -89.83
C GLY A 2 -27.03 -30.17 -89.39
N GLY A 3 -26.83 -30.17 -88.06
CA GLY A 3 -25.50 -30.18 -87.41
C GLY A 3 -24.73 -31.46 -87.72
N PRO A 4 -23.51 -31.69 -87.17
CA PRO A 4 -23.31 -31.76 -85.71
C PRO A 4 -21.91 -31.31 -85.17
N ALA A 5 -21.77 -31.38 -83.82
CA ALA A 5 -20.63 -31.76 -82.95
C ALA A 5 -19.16 -31.38 -83.31
N GLY A 6 -18.23 -31.06 -82.40
CA GLY A 6 -18.18 -31.03 -80.94
C GLY A 6 -16.72 -30.92 -80.45
N ALA A 7 -16.53 -30.37 -79.24
CA ALA A 7 -15.39 -30.43 -78.30
C ALA A 7 -14.02 -29.75 -78.62
N GLY A 8 -13.53 -28.95 -77.64
CA GLY A 8 -12.12 -28.55 -77.53
C GLY A 8 -11.87 -27.38 -76.57
N ARG A 9 -10.93 -27.55 -75.61
CA ARG A 9 -10.71 -26.74 -74.39
C ARG A 9 -9.71 -25.57 -74.54
N ALA A 10 -9.88 -24.60 -73.62
CA ALA A 10 -8.89 -23.78 -72.88
C ALA A 10 -8.10 -22.64 -73.60
N PHE A 11 -8.20 -21.40 -73.10
CA PHE A 11 -7.25 -20.78 -72.16
C PHE A 11 -7.66 -19.32 -71.84
N ALA A 12 -7.18 -18.83 -70.69
CA ALA A 12 -7.59 -17.61 -69.99
C ALA A 12 -7.27 -16.27 -70.69
N ARG A 13 -8.10 -15.23 -70.46
CA ARG A 13 -7.73 -13.93 -69.84
C ARG A 13 -8.80 -12.82 -70.00
N HIS A 14 -8.83 -11.95 -68.99
CA HIS A 14 -9.28 -10.56 -68.96
C HIS A 14 -10.78 -10.20 -68.95
N VAL A 15 -11.22 -9.79 -67.75
CA VAL A 15 -11.78 -8.46 -67.41
C VAL A 15 -12.50 -7.70 -68.55
N ARG A 16 -13.83 -7.59 -68.44
CA ARG A 16 -14.50 -6.28 -68.35
C ARG A 16 -15.95 -6.37 -67.92
N TRP A 17 -16.34 -5.31 -67.23
CA TRP A 17 -17.67 -4.93 -66.80
C TRP A 17 -18.73 -4.96 -67.91
N GLY A 18 -19.93 -5.38 -67.54
CA GLY A 18 -21.16 -5.15 -68.29
C GLY A 18 -22.38 -5.31 -67.38
N GLN A 19 -23.03 -4.19 -67.05
CA GLN A 19 -24.41 -4.18 -66.56
C GLN A 19 -25.35 -4.81 -67.60
N PRO A 20 -26.56 -5.18 -67.17
CA PRO A 20 -27.69 -4.45 -67.77
C PRO A 20 -28.77 -4.00 -66.77
N ARG A 21 -29.26 -2.79 -67.08
CA ARG A 21 -30.62 -2.23 -66.95
C ARG A 21 -31.71 -3.31 -66.83
N GLY A 22 -32.78 -3.20 -66.05
CA GLY A 22 -33.54 -2.04 -65.57
C GLY A 22 -35.04 -2.41 -65.66
N THR A 23 -35.91 -1.63 -65.01
CA THR A 23 -37.40 -1.73 -64.89
C THR A 23 -37.90 -2.70 -63.79
N GLY A 24 -38.82 -2.36 -62.88
CA GLY A 24 -39.57 -1.15 -62.58
C GLY A 24 -40.51 -1.42 -61.39
N ASN A 25 -40.85 -0.37 -60.64
CA ASN A 25 -41.89 -0.21 -59.60
C ASN A 25 -41.79 -1.06 -58.31
N ARG A 26 -41.48 -0.46 -57.15
CA ARG A 26 -42.29 0.49 -56.35
C ARG A 26 -43.44 -0.21 -55.60
N GLU A 27 -43.12 -1.24 -54.81
CA GLU A 27 -43.99 -1.69 -53.70
C GLU A 27 -43.30 -2.64 -52.70
N GLU A 28 -42.08 -2.34 -52.23
CA GLU A 28 -41.47 -3.21 -51.18
C GLU A 28 -40.43 -2.51 -50.29
N ARG A 29 -40.63 -1.21 -50.06
CA ARG A 29 -39.86 -0.46 -49.07
C ARG A 29 -40.66 -0.40 -47.78
N ASN A 30 -40.79 -1.54 -47.09
CA ASN A 30 -41.12 -1.66 -45.66
C ASN A 30 -41.24 -3.15 -45.25
N ARG A 31 -40.12 -3.86 -45.13
CA ARG A 31 -39.95 -5.04 -44.25
C ARG A 31 -38.46 -5.42 -44.18
N ALA A 32 -37.66 -4.53 -43.62
CA ALA A 32 -36.34 -4.89 -43.13
C ALA A 32 -36.50 -5.63 -41.79
N GLY A 33 -36.71 -6.95 -41.86
CA GLY A 33 -36.46 -7.85 -40.74
C GLY A 33 -34.95 -8.07 -40.62
N SER A 34 -34.36 -7.58 -39.54
CA SER A 34 -32.94 -7.66 -39.23
C SER A 34 -32.46 -9.11 -39.05
N SER A 35 -31.84 -9.70 -40.07
CA SER A 35 -30.94 -10.84 -39.87
C SER A 35 -29.57 -10.32 -39.45
N LEU A 36 -29.35 -10.12 -38.15
CA LEU A 36 -28.04 -9.81 -37.57
C LEU A 36 -27.07 -10.96 -37.91
N ARG A 37 -25.98 -10.65 -38.63
CA ARG A 37 -24.84 -11.57 -38.80
C ARG A 37 -24.34 -11.96 -37.41
N ARG A 38 -24.29 -13.26 -37.13
CA ARG A 38 -23.70 -13.85 -35.91
C ARG A 38 -22.24 -13.36 -35.83
N ARG A 39 -21.92 -12.51 -34.85
CA ARG A 39 -20.54 -12.08 -34.59
C ARG A 39 -19.75 -13.26 -34.01
N ASP A 40 -18.55 -13.51 -34.51
CA ASP A 40 -17.64 -14.51 -33.94
C ASP A 40 -17.13 -13.97 -32.59
N VAL A 41 -17.62 -14.56 -31.50
CA VAL A 41 -17.24 -14.21 -30.12
C VAL A 41 -15.96 -14.95 -29.76
N SER A 42 -15.05 -14.30 -29.03
CA SER A 42 -13.79 -14.92 -28.62
C SER A 42 -14.00 -16.15 -27.75
N ARG A 43 -12.98 -17.01 -27.67
CA ARG A 43 -13.01 -18.16 -26.74
C ARG A 43 -13.21 -17.76 -25.29
N LEU A 44 -12.83 -16.55 -24.89
CA LEU A 44 -13.05 -16.05 -23.53
C LEU A 44 -14.46 -15.49 -23.31
N GLY A 45 -15.31 -15.44 -24.35
CA GLY A 45 -16.66 -14.90 -24.26
C GLY A 45 -16.73 -13.36 -24.31
N ILE A 46 -15.60 -12.72 -24.63
CA ILE A 46 -15.45 -11.26 -24.73
C ILE A 46 -15.42 -10.88 -26.21
N ASP A 47 -16.41 -10.13 -26.67
CA ASP A 47 -16.47 -9.68 -28.06
C ASP A 47 -15.32 -8.68 -28.34
N GLY A 48 -14.62 -8.84 -29.47
CA GLY A 48 -13.53 -7.94 -29.85
C GLY A 48 -12.19 -8.22 -29.17
N PHE A 49 -12.07 -9.32 -28.41
CA PHE A 49 -10.84 -9.74 -27.74
C PHE A 49 -9.67 -10.03 -28.69
N GLU A 50 -9.98 -10.37 -29.94
CA GLU A 50 -9.00 -10.56 -31.01
C GLU A 50 -8.22 -9.28 -31.33
N GLN A 51 -8.74 -8.10 -30.96
CA GLN A 51 -8.00 -6.83 -31.07
C GLN A 51 -6.95 -6.68 -29.97
N LEU A 52 -7.17 -7.31 -28.82
CA LEU A 52 -6.27 -7.28 -27.67
C LEU A 52 -5.20 -8.39 -27.79
N VAL A 53 -5.58 -9.54 -28.34
CA VAL A 53 -4.68 -10.66 -28.64
C VAL A 53 -4.85 -11.02 -30.14
N PRO A 54 -4.00 -10.47 -31.04
CA PRO A 54 -4.13 -10.60 -32.49
C PRO A 54 -4.07 -12.04 -33.02
N GLU A 55 -4.66 -12.24 -34.20
CA GLU A 55 -4.53 -13.48 -34.97
C GLU A 55 -3.05 -13.76 -35.28
N GLY A 56 -2.55 -14.92 -34.83
CA GLY A 56 -1.14 -15.32 -34.95
C GLY A 56 -0.49 -15.69 -33.61
N LEU A 57 -1.07 -15.24 -32.50
CA LEU A 57 -0.68 -15.69 -31.16
C LEU A 57 -1.37 -17.02 -30.81
N PRO A 58 -0.70 -17.92 -30.05
CA PRO A 58 -1.33 -19.16 -29.60
C PRO A 58 -2.57 -18.84 -28.75
N LYS A 59 -3.67 -19.53 -29.03
CA LYS A 59 -4.90 -19.40 -28.23
C LYS A 59 -4.59 -19.88 -26.79
N PRO A 60 -4.84 -19.06 -25.76
CA PRO A 60 -4.49 -19.43 -24.40
C PRO A 60 -5.32 -20.64 -23.96
N GLY A 61 -4.68 -21.62 -23.31
CA GLY A 61 -5.35 -22.69 -22.59
C GLY A 61 -5.62 -22.31 -21.13
N SER A 62 -4.83 -21.38 -20.59
CA SER A 62 -4.93 -20.90 -19.22
C SER A 62 -4.75 -19.38 -19.13
N VAL A 63 -5.66 -18.74 -18.39
CA VAL A 63 -5.69 -17.30 -18.19
C VAL A 63 -5.67 -16.98 -16.70
N LEU A 64 -4.74 -16.12 -16.31
CA LEU A 64 -4.75 -15.47 -15.00
C LEU A 64 -5.35 -14.08 -15.17
N LEU A 65 -6.44 -13.77 -14.47
CA LEU A 65 -7.10 -12.46 -14.54
C LEU A 65 -7.00 -11.77 -13.19
N LEU A 66 -6.30 -10.64 -13.16
CA LEU A 66 -6.25 -9.76 -12.00
C LEU A 66 -7.53 -8.94 -11.96
N VAL A 67 -8.23 -9.02 -10.85
CA VAL A 67 -9.56 -8.41 -10.70
C VAL A 67 -9.59 -7.43 -9.53
N PRO A 68 -10.19 -6.24 -9.70
CA PRO A 68 -10.58 -5.37 -8.61
C PRO A 68 -11.90 -5.88 -7.99
N PRO A 69 -12.29 -5.43 -6.79
CA PRO A 69 -13.57 -5.79 -6.17
C PRO A 69 -14.73 -5.06 -6.87
N THR A 70 -15.02 -5.46 -8.11
CA THR A 70 -15.96 -4.80 -9.02
C THR A 70 -16.95 -5.81 -9.58
N GLU A 71 -18.11 -5.35 -10.03
CA GLU A 71 -19.15 -6.22 -10.60
C GLU A 71 -18.76 -6.80 -11.97
N GLU A 72 -17.93 -6.07 -12.72
CA GLU A 72 -17.47 -6.43 -14.06
C GLU A 72 -16.67 -7.74 -14.05
N LYS A 73 -16.01 -8.08 -12.94
CA LYS A 73 -15.31 -9.37 -12.79
C LYS A 73 -16.28 -10.55 -12.87
N ASP A 74 -17.43 -10.43 -12.21
CA ASP A 74 -18.44 -11.51 -12.15
C ASP A 74 -19.19 -11.59 -13.48
N GLN A 75 -19.35 -10.46 -14.18
CA GLN A 75 -19.91 -10.42 -15.54
C GLN A 75 -18.99 -11.08 -16.56
N LEU A 76 -17.68 -10.82 -16.52
CA LEU A 76 -16.69 -11.47 -17.38
C LEU A 76 -16.65 -12.98 -17.12
N ALA A 77 -16.64 -13.38 -15.84
CA ALA A 77 -16.71 -14.78 -15.44
C ALA A 77 -17.99 -15.47 -15.97
N ALA A 78 -19.15 -14.81 -15.87
CA ALA A 78 -20.41 -15.35 -16.36
C ALA A 78 -20.41 -15.52 -17.89
N GLN A 79 -19.89 -14.53 -18.63
CA GLN A 79 -19.76 -14.61 -20.09
C GLN A 79 -18.82 -15.74 -20.52
N PHE A 80 -17.70 -15.90 -19.80
CA PHE A 80 -16.76 -16.99 -20.06
C PHE A 80 -17.40 -18.37 -19.92
N LEU A 81 -18.16 -18.61 -18.85
CA LEU A 81 -18.85 -19.90 -18.67
C LEU A 81 -19.97 -20.10 -19.68
N LEU A 82 -20.79 -19.06 -19.89
CA LEU A 82 -21.90 -19.08 -20.82
C LEU A 82 -21.47 -19.40 -22.25
N GLU A 83 -20.35 -18.81 -22.70
CA GLU A 83 -19.82 -19.07 -24.03
C GLU A 83 -19.40 -20.55 -24.19
N GLY A 84 -18.84 -21.16 -23.14
CA GLY A 84 -18.52 -22.59 -23.16
C GLY A 84 -19.76 -23.46 -23.24
N LEU A 85 -20.73 -23.20 -22.36
CA LEU A 85 -21.98 -23.94 -22.30
C LEU A 85 -22.74 -23.88 -23.64
N ARG A 86 -22.77 -22.72 -24.29
CA ARG A 86 -23.35 -22.55 -25.64
C ARG A 86 -22.61 -23.33 -26.72
N ASN A 87 -21.29 -23.46 -26.60
CA ASN A 87 -20.45 -24.22 -27.53
C ASN A 87 -20.43 -25.73 -27.25
N GLY A 88 -21.11 -26.20 -26.19
CA GLY A 88 -21.17 -27.61 -25.82
C GLY A 88 -20.03 -28.07 -24.91
N ASP A 89 -19.33 -27.12 -24.26
CA ASP A 89 -18.38 -27.41 -23.20
C ASP A 89 -19.12 -27.75 -21.89
N VAL A 90 -18.46 -28.50 -21.02
CA VAL A 90 -18.80 -28.56 -19.59
C VAL A 90 -18.10 -27.43 -18.85
N ALA A 91 -18.83 -26.72 -17.99
CA ALA A 91 -18.33 -25.62 -17.19
C ALA A 91 -18.13 -26.06 -15.73
N ILE A 92 -16.91 -25.97 -15.21
CA ILE A 92 -16.59 -26.23 -13.81
C ILE A 92 -16.27 -24.90 -13.16
N LEU A 93 -16.88 -24.63 -12.02
CA LEU A 93 -16.71 -23.39 -11.29
C LEU A 93 -16.35 -23.70 -9.84
N LEU A 94 -15.15 -23.32 -9.45
CA LEU A 94 -14.61 -23.46 -8.09
C LEU A 94 -14.59 -22.09 -7.44
N GLY A 95 -15.38 -21.89 -6.39
CA GLY A 95 -15.55 -20.59 -5.76
C GLY A 95 -16.29 -20.69 -4.43
N SER A 96 -16.46 -19.57 -3.73
CA SER A 96 -17.29 -19.52 -2.53
C SER A 96 -18.77 -19.73 -2.89
N GLU A 97 -19.56 -20.34 -2.02
CA GLU A 97 -21.01 -20.49 -2.20
C GLU A 97 -21.72 -19.19 -2.63
N ALA A 98 -21.37 -18.04 -2.03
CA ALA A 98 -21.91 -16.74 -2.41
C ALA A 98 -21.55 -16.36 -3.85
N GLY A 99 -20.26 -16.50 -4.22
CA GLY A 99 -19.79 -16.21 -5.58
C GLY A 99 -20.38 -17.13 -6.64
N ILE A 100 -20.58 -18.41 -6.32
CA ILE A 100 -21.26 -19.37 -7.19
C ILE A 100 -22.71 -18.92 -7.44
N ARG A 101 -23.44 -18.56 -6.39
CA ARG A 101 -24.83 -18.06 -6.52
C ARG A 101 -24.91 -16.78 -7.36
N ASP A 102 -24.00 -15.84 -7.14
CA ASP A 102 -23.92 -14.60 -7.92
C ASP A 102 -23.72 -14.90 -9.41
N LEU A 103 -22.83 -15.83 -9.73
CA LEU A 103 -22.50 -16.22 -11.10
C LEU A 103 -23.68 -16.90 -11.79
N VAL A 104 -24.35 -17.83 -11.10
CA VAL A 104 -25.56 -18.52 -11.60
C VAL A 104 -26.67 -17.52 -11.90
N ARG A 105 -26.93 -16.58 -10.97
CA ARG A 105 -27.91 -15.51 -11.16
C ARG A 105 -27.56 -14.61 -12.36
N ARG A 106 -26.30 -14.22 -12.51
CA ARG A 106 -25.84 -13.39 -13.64
C ARG A 106 -25.98 -14.12 -14.98
N MET A 107 -25.69 -15.42 -15.04
CA MET A 107 -25.98 -16.23 -16.24
C MET A 107 -27.47 -16.25 -16.57
N GLY A 108 -28.34 -16.33 -15.55
CA GLY A 108 -29.79 -16.18 -15.70
C GLY A 108 -30.18 -14.84 -16.35
N ASN A 109 -29.62 -13.73 -15.88
CA ASN A 109 -29.86 -12.40 -16.44
C ASN A 109 -29.39 -12.25 -17.90
N LEU A 110 -28.44 -13.09 -18.34
CA LEU A 110 -27.99 -13.17 -19.74
C LEU A 110 -28.85 -14.11 -20.61
N GLY A 111 -30.02 -14.52 -20.10
CA GLY A 111 -30.97 -15.37 -20.79
C GLY A 111 -30.55 -16.83 -20.87
N PHE A 112 -29.76 -17.32 -19.91
CA PHE A 112 -29.32 -18.71 -19.85
C PHE A 112 -29.86 -19.42 -18.61
N ASP A 113 -30.45 -20.59 -18.83
CA ASP A 113 -30.97 -21.45 -17.76
C ASP A 113 -29.81 -22.22 -17.10
N ALA A 114 -29.14 -21.56 -16.17
CA ALA A 114 -28.01 -22.11 -15.43
C ALA A 114 -28.42 -23.27 -14.51
N GLU A 115 -29.62 -23.24 -13.94
CA GLU A 115 -30.12 -24.30 -13.07
C GLU A 115 -30.33 -25.61 -13.85
N LYS A 116 -30.90 -25.52 -15.06
CA LYS A 116 -30.99 -26.67 -15.96
C LYS A 116 -29.61 -27.19 -16.35
N ALA A 117 -28.65 -26.31 -16.64
CA ALA A 117 -27.29 -26.75 -16.95
C ALA A 117 -26.61 -27.47 -15.78
N VAL A 118 -26.88 -27.06 -14.53
CA VAL A 118 -26.42 -27.77 -13.34
C VAL A 118 -27.11 -29.13 -13.19
N ALA A 119 -28.44 -29.18 -13.36
CA ALA A 119 -29.20 -30.42 -13.28
C ALA A 119 -28.80 -31.45 -14.36
N GLU A 120 -28.44 -30.99 -15.55
CA GLU A 120 -27.92 -31.81 -16.66
C GLU A 120 -26.44 -32.18 -16.49
N GLY A 121 -25.76 -31.73 -15.43
CA GLY A 121 -24.33 -31.97 -15.19
C GLY A 121 -23.39 -31.24 -16.15
N ARG A 122 -23.91 -30.25 -16.91
CA ARG A 122 -23.13 -29.43 -17.86
C ARG A 122 -22.44 -28.26 -17.18
N ALA A 123 -22.99 -27.79 -16.05
CA ALA A 123 -22.35 -26.84 -15.15
C ALA A 123 -22.13 -27.50 -13.78
N VAL A 124 -20.90 -27.51 -13.27
CA VAL A 124 -20.53 -28.23 -12.05
C VAL A 124 -20.01 -27.21 -11.02
N PRO A 125 -20.87 -26.74 -10.10
CA PRO A 125 -20.45 -25.91 -8.98
C PRO A 125 -19.65 -26.73 -7.97
N VAL A 126 -18.47 -26.23 -7.62
CA VAL A 126 -17.62 -26.78 -6.57
C VAL A 126 -17.38 -25.68 -5.55
N ASP A 127 -18.04 -25.79 -4.40
CA ASP A 127 -17.84 -24.84 -3.31
C ASP A 127 -16.49 -25.07 -2.62
N TRP A 128 -15.81 -23.98 -2.24
CA TRP A 128 -14.51 -24.02 -1.58
C TRP A 128 -14.52 -24.80 -0.27
N ASP A 129 -15.52 -24.60 0.60
CA ASP A 129 -15.57 -25.29 1.89
C ASP A 129 -15.78 -26.79 1.70
N HIS A 130 -16.58 -27.17 0.71
CA HIS A 130 -16.72 -28.57 0.31
C HIS A 130 -15.46 -29.14 -0.34
N ALA A 131 -14.75 -28.35 -1.16
CA ALA A 131 -13.56 -28.78 -1.88
C ALA A 131 -12.40 -29.11 -0.94
N VAL A 132 -12.21 -28.31 0.11
CA VAL A 132 -11.10 -28.47 1.07
C VAL A 132 -11.45 -29.39 2.25
N ALA A 133 -12.69 -29.87 2.32
CA ALA A 133 -13.14 -30.74 3.41
C ALA A 133 -12.42 -32.10 3.37
N PRO A 134 -12.12 -32.70 4.54
CA PRO A 134 -11.59 -34.06 4.61
C PRO A 134 -12.61 -35.06 4.04
N LYS A 135 -12.13 -36.02 3.24
CA LYS A 135 -12.96 -37.06 2.61
C LYS A 135 -12.36 -38.44 2.84
N ASN A 136 -13.19 -39.41 3.24
CA ASN A 136 -12.83 -40.83 3.36
C ASN A 136 -11.52 -41.11 4.12
N GLY A 137 -11.28 -40.42 5.24
CA GLY A 137 -10.08 -40.61 6.07
C GLY A 137 -8.82 -39.86 5.60
N ASN A 138 -8.87 -39.13 4.47
CA ASN A 138 -7.78 -38.27 4.03
C ASN A 138 -7.88 -36.87 4.66
N PRO A 139 -6.73 -36.23 4.97
CA PRO A 139 -6.72 -34.86 5.48
C PRO A 139 -7.28 -33.88 4.44
N GLY A 140 -8.00 -32.87 4.90
CA GLY A 140 -8.49 -31.77 4.07
C GLY A 140 -7.37 -30.80 3.65
N GLY A 141 -7.73 -29.71 2.97
CA GLY A 141 -6.79 -28.69 2.49
C GLY A 141 -6.60 -28.70 0.98
N LEU A 142 -5.46 -28.20 0.49
CA LEU A 142 -5.22 -27.98 -0.94
C LEU A 142 -5.24 -29.28 -1.75
N ALA A 143 -4.67 -30.37 -1.24
CA ALA A 143 -4.71 -31.67 -1.90
C ALA A 143 -6.15 -32.20 -2.06
N ALA A 144 -7.04 -31.91 -1.10
CA ALA A 144 -8.46 -32.24 -1.21
C ALA A 144 -9.15 -31.39 -2.29
N ALA A 145 -8.78 -30.10 -2.41
CA ALA A 145 -9.28 -29.24 -3.49
C ALA A 145 -8.79 -29.69 -4.87
N GLU A 146 -7.53 -30.12 -5.01
CA GLU A 146 -7.00 -30.73 -6.25
C GLU A 146 -7.80 -31.99 -6.63
N ALA A 147 -8.09 -32.86 -5.66
CA ALA A 147 -8.90 -34.04 -5.87
C ALA A 147 -10.36 -33.71 -6.22
N ALA A 148 -10.95 -32.69 -5.59
CA ALA A 148 -12.30 -32.24 -5.87
C ALA A 148 -12.42 -31.66 -7.28
N LEU A 149 -11.46 -30.84 -7.71
CA LEU A 149 -11.39 -30.30 -9.06
C LEU A 149 -11.20 -31.43 -10.09
N SER A 150 -10.28 -32.37 -9.82
CA SER A 150 -10.05 -33.55 -10.66
C SER A 150 -11.33 -34.40 -10.80
N ALA A 151 -12.05 -34.63 -9.70
CA ALA A 151 -13.31 -35.34 -9.71
C ALA A 151 -14.37 -34.60 -10.55
N ALA A 152 -14.51 -33.28 -10.39
CA ALA A 152 -15.42 -32.47 -11.21
C ALA A 152 -15.08 -32.57 -12.70
N LEU A 153 -13.81 -32.66 -13.06
CA LEU A 153 -13.32 -32.80 -14.44
C LEU A 153 -13.66 -34.16 -15.08
N THR A 154 -13.95 -35.19 -14.29
CA THR A 154 -14.36 -36.50 -14.81
C THR A 154 -15.81 -36.55 -15.30
N SER A 155 -16.62 -35.51 -15.04
CA SER A 155 -18.01 -35.38 -15.49
C SER A 155 -18.20 -35.18 -17.02
N LYS A 156 -17.14 -35.32 -17.82
CA LYS A 156 -17.02 -34.90 -19.23
C LYS A 156 -17.91 -35.63 -20.26
N ASN A 157 -18.85 -36.49 -19.85
CA ASN A 157 -19.56 -37.41 -20.75
C ASN A 157 -20.27 -36.70 -21.92
N GLY A 158 -19.74 -36.88 -23.14
CA GLY A 158 -20.32 -36.36 -24.39
C GLY A 158 -20.04 -34.88 -24.71
N SER A 159 -19.24 -34.18 -23.90
CA SER A 159 -18.93 -32.76 -24.09
C SER A 159 -17.87 -32.50 -25.17
N LYS A 160 -17.94 -31.33 -25.83
CA LYS A 160 -16.98 -30.92 -26.88
C LYS A 160 -15.68 -30.35 -26.30
N GLY A 161 -15.68 -29.93 -25.04
CA GLY A 161 -14.58 -29.27 -24.35
C GLY A 161 -14.89 -29.08 -22.86
N VAL A 162 -13.94 -28.51 -22.12
CA VAL A 162 -14.12 -28.21 -20.69
C VAL A 162 -13.61 -26.80 -20.41
N ARG A 163 -14.38 -26.06 -19.61
CA ARG A 163 -13.99 -24.77 -19.05
C ARG A 163 -13.89 -24.84 -17.55
N VAL A 164 -12.85 -24.23 -17.00
CA VAL A 164 -12.64 -24.15 -15.54
C VAL A 164 -12.55 -22.69 -15.13
N LEU A 165 -13.40 -22.27 -14.21
CA LEU A 165 -13.26 -20.99 -13.52
C LEU A 165 -12.85 -21.27 -12.08
N VAL A 166 -11.75 -20.66 -11.64
CA VAL A 166 -11.33 -20.69 -10.23
C VAL A 166 -11.37 -19.26 -9.68
N ASP A 167 -12.25 -19.02 -8.72
CA ASP A 167 -12.35 -17.73 -8.05
C ASP A 167 -11.51 -17.71 -6.76
N LEU A 168 -10.33 -17.09 -6.83
CA LEU A 168 -9.44 -16.80 -5.71
C LEU A 168 -9.56 -15.33 -5.28
N SER A 169 -10.49 -14.56 -5.88
CA SER A 169 -10.65 -13.12 -5.63
C SER A 169 -11.34 -12.81 -4.30
N ARG A 170 -12.01 -13.81 -3.72
CA ARG A 170 -12.70 -13.75 -2.42
C ARG A 170 -11.88 -14.47 -1.34
N SER A 171 -12.29 -14.34 -0.08
CA SER A 171 -11.62 -15.01 1.05
C SER A 171 -11.59 -16.53 0.87
N LEU A 172 -10.40 -17.13 0.96
CA LEU A 172 -10.22 -18.58 0.95
C LEU A 172 -10.59 -19.18 2.32
N PRO A 173 -11.06 -20.45 2.38
CA PRO A 173 -11.33 -21.13 3.64
C PRO A 173 -10.10 -21.21 4.55
N GLU A 174 -10.30 -21.16 5.87
CA GLU A 174 -9.23 -21.21 6.88
C GLU A 174 -8.23 -22.37 6.65
N ARG A 175 -8.73 -23.52 6.20
CA ARG A 175 -7.92 -24.75 5.97
C ARG A 175 -6.88 -24.61 4.86
N ILE A 176 -7.04 -23.67 3.95
CA ILE A 176 -6.04 -23.32 2.92
C ILE A 176 -5.64 -21.84 2.99
N GLY A 177 -6.14 -21.08 3.97
CA GLY A 177 -5.87 -19.66 4.13
C GLY A 177 -4.41 -19.34 4.49
N SER A 178 -3.66 -20.30 5.01
CA SER A 178 -2.21 -20.20 5.23
C SER A 178 -1.37 -20.48 3.98
N VAL A 179 -1.98 -20.99 2.90
CA VAL A 179 -1.30 -21.25 1.63
C VAL A 179 -1.38 -20.01 0.75
N SER A 180 -0.28 -19.67 0.08
CA SER A 180 -0.26 -18.52 -0.82
C SER A 180 -1.24 -18.70 -1.99
N VAL A 181 -1.87 -17.62 -2.45
CA VAL A 181 -2.83 -17.67 -3.57
C VAL A 181 -2.14 -18.11 -4.86
N GLU A 182 -0.87 -17.77 -5.01
CA GLU A 182 0.01 -18.16 -6.11
C GLU A 182 0.24 -19.68 -6.14
N GLU A 183 0.48 -20.28 -4.97
CA GLU A 183 0.63 -21.73 -4.85
C GLU A 183 -0.68 -22.47 -5.13
N VAL A 184 -1.81 -21.98 -4.58
CA VAL A 184 -3.15 -22.53 -4.87
C VAL A 184 -3.46 -22.45 -6.36
N ALA A 185 -3.21 -21.30 -6.99
CA ALA A 185 -3.42 -21.09 -8.43
C ALA A 185 -2.57 -22.05 -9.26
N THR A 186 -1.27 -22.19 -8.95
CA THR A 186 -0.34 -23.02 -9.72
C THR A 186 -0.66 -24.51 -9.60
N LYS A 187 -1.04 -24.99 -8.41
CA LYS A 187 -1.43 -26.39 -8.17
C LYS A 187 -2.70 -26.77 -8.93
N LEU A 188 -3.74 -25.95 -8.79
CA LEU A 188 -5.02 -26.18 -9.48
C LEU A 188 -4.89 -25.99 -11.00
N LEU A 189 -4.00 -25.10 -11.45
CA LEU A 189 -3.67 -24.96 -12.87
C LEU A 189 -3.10 -26.27 -13.43
N GLY A 190 -2.24 -26.97 -12.69
CA GLY A 190 -1.71 -28.28 -13.09
C GLY A 190 -2.83 -29.30 -13.36
N VAL A 191 -3.85 -29.33 -12.48
CA VAL A 191 -5.03 -30.19 -12.64
C VAL A 191 -5.84 -29.80 -13.87
N ALA A 192 -6.11 -28.50 -14.08
CA ALA A 192 -6.85 -28.01 -15.23
C ALA A 192 -6.14 -28.26 -16.56
N LYS A 193 -4.82 -28.03 -16.62
CA LYS A 193 -3.97 -28.29 -17.80
C LYS A 193 -3.94 -29.78 -18.15
N ALA A 194 -3.84 -30.66 -17.16
CA ALA A 194 -3.85 -32.11 -17.38
C ALA A 194 -5.17 -32.61 -18.01
N ALA A 195 -6.28 -31.94 -17.73
CA ALA A 195 -7.58 -32.24 -18.32
C ALA A 195 -7.83 -31.58 -19.70
N GLY A 196 -6.87 -30.78 -20.19
CA GLY A 196 -7.01 -30.01 -21.43
C GLY A 196 -8.11 -28.94 -21.36
N ALA A 197 -8.37 -28.40 -20.18
CA ALA A 197 -9.40 -27.40 -19.97
C ALA A 197 -8.93 -25.99 -20.40
N LEU A 198 -9.86 -25.18 -20.92
CA LEU A 198 -9.67 -23.74 -20.99
C LEU A 198 -9.98 -23.14 -19.61
N SER A 199 -9.02 -22.53 -18.94
CA SER A 199 -9.21 -22.08 -17.55
C SER A 199 -9.02 -20.57 -17.35
N ILE A 200 -9.87 -19.94 -16.52
CA ILE A 200 -9.67 -18.59 -15.99
C ILE A 200 -9.52 -18.67 -14.47
N PHE A 201 -8.46 -18.05 -13.94
CA PHE A 201 -8.20 -17.89 -12.52
C PHE A 201 -8.35 -16.42 -12.15
N LEU A 202 -9.32 -16.11 -11.29
CA LEU A 202 -9.54 -14.75 -10.79
C LEU A 202 -8.70 -14.53 -9.55
N VAL A 203 -7.80 -13.55 -9.56
CA VAL A 203 -6.89 -13.23 -8.44
C VAL A 203 -7.04 -11.76 -8.05
N PRO A 204 -7.07 -11.41 -6.73
CA PRO A 204 -7.20 -10.02 -6.31
C PRO A 204 -6.05 -9.16 -6.83
N ARG A 205 -6.39 -8.05 -7.50
CA ARG A 205 -5.40 -7.09 -8.03
C ARG A 205 -4.48 -6.51 -6.95
N ALA A 206 -4.99 -6.31 -5.72
CA ALA A 206 -4.25 -5.72 -4.60
C ALA A 206 -2.95 -6.49 -4.24
N ARG A 207 -2.83 -7.76 -4.64
CA ARG A 207 -1.65 -8.59 -4.36
C ARG A 207 -0.55 -8.53 -5.42
N GLY A 208 -0.79 -7.85 -6.56
CA GLY A 208 0.09 -7.96 -7.72
C GLY A 208 0.17 -9.40 -8.24
N VAL A 209 1.18 -9.71 -9.07
CA VAL A 209 1.48 -11.09 -9.50
C VAL A 209 2.97 -11.34 -9.38
N ALA A 210 3.34 -12.37 -8.62
CA ALA A 210 4.72 -12.85 -8.58
C ALA A 210 5.16 -13.41 -9.95
N PRO A 211 6.48 -13.49 -10.24
CA PRO A 211 6.96 -14.03 -11.52
C PRO A 211 6.47 -15.45 -11.83
N ALA A 212 6.37 -16.31 -10.81
CA ALA A 212 6.01 -17.72 -10.99
C ALA A 212 4.62 -17.95 -11.62
N PRO A 213 3.52 -17.32 -11.15
CA PRO A 213 2.25 -17.35 -11.87
C PRO A 213 2.30 -16.71 -13.26
N VAL A 214 3.10 -15.65 -13.48
CA VAL A 214 3.22 -15.02 -14.80
C VAL A 214 3.80 -15.99 -15.82
N GLU A 215 4.79 -16.79 -15.42
CA GLU A 215 5.42 -17.80 -16.27
C GLU A 215 4.57 -19.06 -16.46
N ALA A 216 3.73 -19.41 -15.47
CA ALA A 216 2.93 -20.63 -15.50
C ALA A 216 1.68 -20.55 -16.38
N PHE A 217 1.10 -19.35 -16.54
CA PHE A 217 -0.13 -19.12 -17.30
C PHE A 217 0.15 -18.69 -18.75
N ASP A 218 -0.70 -19.12 -19.68
CA ASP A 218 -0.49 -18.82 -21.10
C ASP A 218 -0.86 -17.35 -21.43
N LEU A 219 -1.73 -16.74 -20.64
CA LEU A 219 -2.13 -15.34 -20.76
C LEU A 219 -2.38 -14.75 -19.38
N VAL A 220 -1.80 -13.58 -19.10
CA VAL A 220 -2.06 -12.80 -17.89
C VAL A 220 -2.75 -11.50 -18.29
N LEU A 221 -3.95 -11.31 -17.75
CA LEU A 221 -4.80 -10.15 -17.99
C LEU A 221 -4.97 -9.35 -16.71
N ASP A 222 -5.17 -8.05 -16.88
CA ASP A 222 -5.41 -7.12 -15.80
C ASP A 222 -6.70 -6.33 -16.06
N LEU A 223 -7.73 -6.63 -15.26
CA LEU A 223 -8.98 -5.88 -15.24
C LEU A 223 -8.76 -4.62 -14.41
N ARG A 224 -8.87 -3.45 -15.04
CA ARG A 224 -8.49 -2.17 -14.45
C ARG A 224 -9.64 -1.18 -14.48
N PRO A 225 -9.90 -0.44 -13.40
CA PRO A 225 -10.81 0.70 -13.50
C PRO A 225 -10.22 1.77 -14.45
N LEU A 226 -11.06 2.38 -15.27
CA LEU A 226 -10.75 3.49 -16.16
C LEU A 226 -11.47 4.75 -15.66
N LYS A 227 -10.82 5.91 -15.84
CA LYS A 227 -11.41 7.23 -15.52
C LYS A 227 -12.10 7.82 -16.75
N PRO A 228 -13.16 8.65 -16.61
CA PRO A 228 -13.89 8.98 -15.37
C PRO A 228 -14.89 7.89 -14.94
N ALA A 229 -15.20 6.91 -15.80
CA ALA A 229 -15.98 5.73 -15.48
C ALA A 229 -15.65 4.60 -16.47
N GLY A 230 -15.80 3.36 -16.03
CA GLY A 230 -15.64 2.16 -16.84
C GLY A 230 -14.48 1.28 -16.40
N VAL A 231 -14.33 0.17 -17.11
CA VAL A 231 -13.29 -0.83 -16.83
C VAL A 231 -12.54 -1.11 -18.12
N GLY A 232 -11.24 -1.29 -18.04
CA GLY A 232 -10.37 -1.66 -19.12
C GLY A 232 -9.82 -3.06 -18.90
N LEU A 233 -9.47 -3.72 -19.98
CA LEU A 233 -8.77 -4.99 -19.96
C LEU A 233 -7.39 -4.79 -20.59
N ALA A 234 -6.34 -5.04 -19.81
CA ALA A 234 -4.97 -4.92 -20.27
C ALA A 234 -4.27 -6.28 -20.32
N VAL A 235 -3.38 -6.47 -21.28
CA VAL A 235 -2.50 -7.64 -21.34
C VAL A 235 -1.25 -7.35 -20.52
N VAL A 236 -0.92 -8.24 -19.60
CA VAL A 236 0.28 -8.17 -18.76
C VAL A 236 1.37 -9.07 -19.33
N ALA A 237 1.02 -10.30 -19.73
CA ALA A 237 1.96 -11.26 -20.29
C ALA A 237 1.26 -12.26 -21.21
N ILE A 238 2.01 -12.78 -22.19
CA ILE A 238 1.58 -13.88 -23.07
C ILE A 238 2.69 -14.92 -23.11
N GLY A 239 2.35 -16.19 -22.84
CA GLY A 239 3.30 -17.31 -22.83
C GLY A 239 4.51 -17.07 -21.91
N GLY A 240 4.28 -16.50 -20.73
CA GLY A 240 5.33 -16.12 -19.79
C GLY A 240 6.15 -14.88 -20.16
N THR A 241 5.93 -14.27 -21.33
CA THR A 241 6.63 -13.05 -21.74
C THR A 241 5.83 -11.81 -21.32
N PRO A 242 6.34 -10.96 -20.42
CA PRO A 242 5.68 -9.71 -20.06
C PRO A 242 5.61 -8.77 -21.27
N LEU A 243 4.47 -8.12 -21.46
CA LEU A 243 4.27 -7.15 -22.53
C LEU A 243 4.12 -5.73 -21.97
N PRO A 244 4.56 -4.70 -22.71
CA PRO A 244 4.17 -3.33 -22.39
C PRO A 244 2.65 -3.24 -22.41
N ARG A 245 2.07 -2.66 -21.36
CA ARG A 245 0.62 -2.67 -21.09
C ARG A 245 -0.17 -2.05 -22.26
N SER A 246 -0.65 -2.88 -23.17
CA SER A 246 -1.72 -2.53 -24.11
C SER A 246 -3.04 -2.88 -23.45
N GLY A 247 -3.98 -1.93 -23.42
CA GLY A 247 -5.29 -2.15 -22.83
C GLY A 247 -6.38 -1.51 -23.67
N MET A 248 -7.57 -2.11 -23.59
CA MET A 248 -8.76 -1.66 -24.31
C MET A 248 -9.90 -1.44 -23.32
N VAL A 249 -10.85 -0.57 -23.69
CA VAL A 249 -12.02 -0.25 -22.88
C VAL A 249 -13.04 -1.38 -22.99
N LEU A 250 -13.57 -1.85 -21.87
CA LEU A 250 -14.75 -2.71 -21.81
C LEU A 250 -15.99 -1.84 -21.72
N ALA A 251 -16.92 -2.05 -22.64
CA ALA A 251 -18.25 -1.44 -22.61
C ALA A 251 -19.30 -2.54 -22.37
N ALA A 252 -20.34 -2.21 -21.60
CA ALA A 252 -21.51 -3.07 -21.46
C ALA A 252 -22.50 -2.77 -22.60
N VAL A 253 -22.69 -3.73 -23.50
CA VAL A 253 -23.62 -3.67 -24.63
C VAL A 253 -24.60 -4.83 -24.50
N ASP A 254 -25.90 -4.54 -24.38
CA ASP A 254 -26.97 -5.54 -24.21
C ASP A 254 -26.69 -6.54 -23.06
N GLY A 255 -26.17 -6.02 -21.94
CA GLY A 255 -25.80 -6.83 -20.76
C GLY A 255 -24.50 -7.64 -20.90
N ARG A 256 -23.79 -7.55 -22.04
CA ARG A 256 -22.51 -8.23 -22.30
C ARG A 256 -21.35 -7.25 -22.28
N LEU A 257 -20.19 -7.64 -21.74
CA LEU A 257 -18.95 -6.89 -21.92
C LEU A 257 -18.39 -7.13 -23.33
N VAL A 258 -18.02 -6.03 -23.97
CA VAL A 258 -17.44 -5.95 -25.33
C VAL A 258 -16.23 -5.04 -25.29
N LEU A 259 -15.16 -5.38 -26.01
CA LEU A 259 -14.01 -4.50 -26.18
C LEU A 259 -14.27 -3.50 -27.30
N GLU A 260 -14.30 -2.22 -26.95
CA GLU A 260 -14.46 -1.13 -27.92
C GLU A 260 -13.11 -0.61 -28.43
N SER A 261 -13.04 -0.35 -29.74
CA SER A 261 -11.93 0.41 -30.31
C SER A 261 -12.06 1.88 -29.88
N ALA A 262 -10.94 2.51 -29.56
CA ALA A 262 -10.86 3.86 -28.97
C ALA A 262 -11.67 4.96 -29.70
N ASN A 263 -11.95 4.78 -31.00
CA ASN A 263 -12.72 5.73 -31.81
C ASN A 263 -14.25 5.70 -31.60
N ARG A 264 -14.82 4.63 -31.03
CA ARG A 264 -16.28 4.53 -30.79
C ARG A 264 -16.71 4.97 -29.39
N ALA A 265 -15.86 4.72 -28.39
CA ALA A 265 -16.03 5.22 -27.02
C ALA A 265 -16.11 6.75 -26.98
N ALA A 266 -15.38 7.45 -27.87
CA ALA A 266 -15.48 8.90 -28.06
C ALA A 266 -16.86 9.37 -28.56
N SER A 267 -17.63 8.51 -29.25
CA SER A 267 -18.98 8.83 -29.72
C SER A 267 -20.07 8.48 -28.70
N ALA A 268 -19.85 7.48 -27.83
CA ALA A 268 -20.71 7.22 -26.68
C ALA A 268 -20.57 8.33 -25.61
N ALA A 269 -19.39 8.96 -25.55
CA ALA A 269 -19.15 10.17 -24.77
C ALA A 269 -19.82 11.44 -25.34
N ALA A 270 -20.46 11.38 -26.52
CA ALA A 270 -21.25 12.48 -27.09
C ALA A 270 -22.68 12.52 -26.54
N ALA A 271 -22.85 12.25 -25.24
CA ALA A 271 -24.11 12.43 -24.54
C ALA A 271 -24.59 13.89 -24.65
N SER A 272 -25.88 14.12 -24.41
CA SER A 272 -26.44 15.46 -24.28
C SER A 272 -25.68 16.21 -23.18
N VAL A 273 -25.09 17.36 -23.51
CA VAL A 273 -24.21 18.13 -22.60
C VAL A 273 -25.00 19.31 -22.05
N GLU A 274 -24.83 19.59 -20.77
CA GLU A 274 -25.44 20.76 -20.14
C GLU A 274 -24.76 22.04 -20.62
N CYS A 275 -25.56 23.01 -21.10
CA CYS A 275 -25.05 24.30 -21.55
C CYS A 275 -24.42 25.05 -20.36
N PRO A 276 -23.15 25.46 -20.43
CA PRO A 276 -22.49 26.15 -19.31
C PRO A 276 -23.07 27.54 -19.05
N VAL A 277 -23.78 28.13 -20.02
CA VAL A 277 -24.34 29.49 -19.93
C VAL A 277 -25.73 29.49 -19.29
N CYS A 278 -26.63 28.65 -19.77
CA CYS A 278 -28.04 28.68 -19.35
C CYS A 278 -28.52 27.38 -18.71
N LYS A 279 -27.63 26.40 -18.52
CA LYS A 279 -27.91 25.09 -17.89
C LYS A 279 -28.93 24.21 -18.63
N SER A 280 -29.40 24.63 -19.81
CA SER A 280 -30.25 23.80 -20.64
C SER A 280 -29.47 22.68 -21.33
N ILE A 281 -30.13 21.55 -21.57
CA ILE A 281 -29.51 20.40 -22.20
C ILE A 281 -29.33 20.66 -23.70
N ILE A 282 -28.09 20.56 -24.19
CA ILE A 282 -27.76 20.59 -25.62
C ILE A 282 -27.84 19.16 -26.17
N PRO A 283 -28.79 18.84 -27.07
CA PRO A 283 -28.92 17.51 -27.66
C PRO A 283 -27.65 17.08 -28.41
N ALA A 284 -27.37 15.78 -28.44
CA ALA A 284 -26.21 15.24 -29.15
C ALA A 284 -26.25 15.64 -30.64
N GLY A 285 -25.15 16.22 -31.14
CA GLY A 285 -25.01 16.68 -32.53
C GLY A 285 -25.54 18.09 -32.83
N ALA A 286 -26.19 18.78 -31.88
CA ALA A 286 -26.57 20.18 -32.07
C ALA A 286 -25.34 21.11 -31.95
N PRO A 287 -25.03 21.96 -32.95
CA PRO A 287 -23.83 22.81 -32.93
C PRO A 287 -23.93 23.97 -31.93
N GLU A 288 -25.12 24.28 -31.43
CA GLU A 288 -25.41 25.35 -30.48
C GLU A 288 -26.54 24.96 -29.52
N CYS A 289 -26.58 25.62 -28.37
CA CYS A 289 -27.64 25.48 -27.38
C CYS A 289 -28.99 25.97 -27.97
N PRO A 290 -30.07 25.17 -27.89
CA PRO A 290 -31.36 25.57 -28.45
C PRO A 290 -32.00 26.74 -27.68
N VAL A 291 -31.60 26.97 -26.42
CA VAL A 291 -32.17 28.00 -25.54
C VAL A 291 -31.41 29.32 -25.64
N CYS A 292 -30.10 29.33 -25.40
CA CYS A 292 -29.31 30.57 -25.37
C CYS A 292 -28.40 30.77 -26.58
N LYS A 293 -28.41 29.85 -27.55
CA LYS A 293 -27.59 29.91 -28.77
C LYS A 293 -26.07 29.91 -28.56
N SER A 294 -25.59 29.57 -27.36
CA SER A 294 -24.16 29.37 -27.13
C SER A 294 -23.64 28.17 -27.92
N PRO A 295 -22.43 28.23 -28.51
CA PRO A 295 -21.87 27.09 -29.23
C PRO A 295 -21.75 25.86 -28.31
N ARG A 296 -21.97 24.66 -28.87
CA ARG A 296 -21.78 23.41 -28.14
C ARG A 296 -20.29 23.29 -27.78
N PRO A 297 -19.94 22.96 -26.52
CA PRO A 297 -18.54 22.75 -26.14
C PRO A 297 -17.91 21.65 -26.99
N VAL A 298 -16.87 21.97 -27.76
CA VAL A 298 -16.11 21.00 -28.57
C VAL A 298 -14.89 20.59 -27.75
N ARG A 299 -14.83 19.32 -27.31
CA ARG A 299 -13.64 18.78 -26.64
C ARG A 299 -12.61 18.34 -27.68
N ARG A 300 -11.37 18.84 -27.57
CA ARG A 300 -10.18 18.17 -28.12
C ARG A 300 -9.37 17.58 -26.96
N PRO A 301 -8.81 16.36 -27.11
CA PRO A 301 -8.03 15.74 -26.03
C PRO A 301 -6.72 16.51 -25.82
N GLY A 302 -6.48 17.03 -24.61
CA GLY A 302 -5.18 17.56 -24.19
C GLY A 302 -5.07 19.06 -23.88
N GLU A 303 -6.16 19.83 -23.84
CA GLU A 303 -6.11 21.27 -23.52
C GLU A 303 -7.08 21.67 -22.39
N SER A 304 -6.72 22.73 -21.66
CA SER A 304 -7.39 23.22 -20.45
C SER A 304 -8.73 23.92 -20.73
N GLU A 305 -9.72 23.67 -19.87
CA GLU A 305 -11.16 23.86 -20.11
C GLU A 305 -11.69 25.31 -20.20
N VAL A 306 -10.88 26.36 -20.04
CA VAL A 306 -11.43 27.70 -19.67
C VAL A 306 -11.03 28.84 -20.61
N LEU A 307 -9.85 28.81 -21.26
CA LEU A 307 -9.35 29.99 -21.97
C LEU A 307 -10.01 30.22 -23.34
N ASP A 308 -10.17 29.16 -24.15
CA ASP A 308 -10.76 29.25 -25.50
C ASP A 308 -12.23 29.70 -25.49
N TYR A 309 -12.98 29.33 -24.45
CA TYR A 309 -14.40 29.64 -24.36
C TYR A 309 -14.65 31.12 -24.02
N ILE A 310 -13.78 31.72 -23.19
CA ILE A 310 -13.82 33.14 -22.84
C ILE A 310 -13.31 34.00 -24.01
N GLU A 311 -12.27 33.55 -24.70
CA GLU A 311 -11.70 34.23 -25.86
C GLU A 311 -12.68 34.28 -27.05
N ALA A 312 -13.42 33.19 -27.31
CA ALA A 312 -14.47 33.13 -28.32
C ALA A 312 -15.71 34.01 -27.98
N LEU A 313 -15.98 34.25 -26.69
CA LEU A 313 -17.02 35.15 -26.20
C LEU A 313 -16.58 36.63 -26.33
N GLY A 314 -15.31 36.93 -26.08
CA GLY A 314 -14.73 38.27 -26.23
C GLY A 314 -14.69 38.76 -27.67
N GLN A 315 -14.54 37.87 -28.66
CA GLN A 315 -14.54 38.26 -30.08
C GLN A 315 -15.92 38.59 -30.66
N ARG A 316 -17.03 38.22 -30.00
CA ARG A 316 -18.39 38.43 -30.52
C ARG A 316 -19.14 39.59 -29.85
N VAL A 317 -18.71 40.03 -28.68
CA VAL A 317 -19.29 41.19 -27.99
C VAL A 317 -18.36 42.38 -28.20
N GLY A 318 -18.59 43.13 -29.28
CA GLY A 318 -17.86 44.37 -29.52
C GLY A 318 -18.05 45.33 -28.34
N LEU A 319 -16.96 45.64 -27.64
CA LEU A 319 -16.90 46.72 -26.65
C LEU A 319 -15.98 47.85 -27.15
N PRO A 320 -16.25 49.10 -26.75
CA PRO A 320 -15.86 50.29 -27.49
C PRO A 320 -14.38 50.62 -27.34
N SER A 321 -13.79 51.09 -28.44
CA SER A 321 -12.42 51.55 -28.54
C SER A 321 -12.18 52.84 -27.75
N ALA A 322 -11.11 52.83 -26.93
CA ALA A 322 -10.45 54.01 -26.38
C ALA A 322 -8.99 54.07 -26.91
N PRO A 323 -8.38 55.27 -27.02
CA PRO A 323 -7.48 55.59 -28.12
C PRO A 323 -6.04 55.12 -27.97
N LEU A 324 -5.42 54.90 -29.13
CA LEU A 324 -4.02 54.54 -29.37
C LEU A 324 -3.04 55.60 -28.86
N GLU A 325 -2.01 55.18 -28.13
CA GLU A 325 -0.70 55.85 -28.10
C GLU A 325 0.39 54.96 -28.72
N PRO A 326 1.45 55.54 -29.31
CA PRO A 326 2.22 54.90 -30.37
C PRO A 326 3.49 54.18 -29.88
N GLY A 327 3.65 52.94 -30.35
CA GLY A 327 4.90 52.38 -30.87
C GLY A 327 6.14 52.34 -29.98
N VAL A 328 6.38 51.19 -29.34
CA VAL A 328 7.72 50.76 -28.92
C VAL A 328 8.12 49.54 -29.77
N PRO A 329 9.31 49.52 -30.40
CA PRO A 329 9.70 48.45 -31.32
C PRO A 329 10.11 47.16 -30.58
N ALA A 330 9.86 46.04 -31.24
CA ALA A 330 10.09 44.68 -30.74
C ALA A 330 11.58 44.39 -30.45
N PRO A 331 11.89 43.54 -29.45
CA PRO A 331 13.26 43.11 -29.16
C PRO A 331 13.80 42.13 -30.22
N PRO A 332 15.11 42.13 -30.50
CA PRO A 332 15.72 41.28 -31.53
C PRO A 332 15.87 39.81 -31.08
N ALA A 333 15.86 38.93 -32.08
CA ALA A 333 15.93 37.47 -31.97
C ALA A 333 17.28 36.96 -31.40
N PRO A 334 17.30 35.79 -30.73
CA PRO A 334 18.52 35.21 -30.16
C PRO A 334 19.47 34.62 -31.21
N GLU A 335 20.76 34.79 -30.95
CA GLU A 335 21.91 34.38 -31.78
C GLU A 335 22.27 32.88 -31.59
N PRO A 336 22.85 32.18 -32.59
CA PRO A 336 23.00 30.73 -32.57
C PRO A 336 24.22 30.23 -31.77
N GLU A 337 24.02 29.17 -30.99
CA GLU A 337 25.06 28.49 -30.21
C GLU A 337 25.97 27.60 -31.10
N ALA A 338 27.29 27.66 -30.85
CA ALA A 338 28.35 27.01 -31.62
C ALA A 338 28.55 25.50 -31.28
N PRO A 339 29.13 24.70 -32.19
CA PRO A 339 29.07 23.23 -32.14
C PRO A 339 30.14 22.56 -31.26
N LYS A 340 29.78 21.44 -30.63
CA LYS A 340 30.69 20.55 -29.89
C LYS A 340 31.57 19.69 -30.83
N PRO A 341 32.86 19.45 -30.51
CA PRO A 341 33.73 18.58 -31.31
C PRO A 341 33.59 17.07 -30.98
N PRO A 342 34.02 16.19 -31.91
CA PRO A 342 33.49 14.83 -32.05
C PRO A 342 34.29 13.72 -31.35
N ALA A 343 33.61 12.59 -31.15
CA ALA A 343 34.12 11.34 -30.62
C ALA A 343 35.00 10.56 -31.63
N GLY A 344 36.13 10.04 -31.15
CA GLY A 344 37.01 9.10 -31.85
C GLY A 344 37.09 7.74 -31.16
N LYS A 345 36.84 6.68 -31.95
CA LYS A 345 36.92 5.22 -31.71
C LYS A 345 38.37 4.78 -31.38
N GLN A 346 38.77 3.65 -30.79
CA GLN A 346 38.22 2.30 -30.51
C GLN A 346 39.26 1.55 -29.62
N GLY A 347 38.88 0.55 -28.82
CA GLY A 347 39.83 -0.44 -28.25
C GLY A 347 39.28 -1.32 -27.12
N ALA A 348 39.30 -2.63 -27.31
CA ALA A 348 38.71 -3.71 -26.48
C ALA A 348 39.50 -4.02 -25.18
N PRO A 349 38.96 -4.83 -24.23
CA PRO A 349 39.34 -4.79 -22.82
C PRO A 349 40.51 -5.72 -22.45
N ALA A 350 41.29 -5.33 -21.44
CA ALA A 350 42.34 -6.15 -20.84
C ALA A 350 41.97 -6.59 -19.41
N ARG A 351 42.25 -7.87 -19.16
CA ARG A 351 42.04 -8.70 -17.96
C ARG A 351 42.93 -8.27 -16.78
N PRO A 352 42.52 -8.44 -15.50
CA PRO A 352 43.39 -8.24 -14.35
C PRO A 352 44.16 -9.52 -13.98
N GLU A 353 45.45 -9.40 -13.73
CA GLU A 353 46.30 -10.40 -13.07
C GLU A 353 47.61 -9.74 -12.54
N PRO A 354 48.41 -10.38 -11.66
CA PRO A 354 48.44 -10.12 -10.22
C PRO A 354 49.74 -9.44 -9.73
N SER A 355 49.75 -8.86 -8.53
CA SER A 355 50.99 -8.37 -7.89
C SER A 355 51.54 -9.39 -6.88
N ARG A 356 52.77 -9.88 -7.15
CA ARG A 356 53.63 -10.57 -6.18
C ARG A 356 55.03 -9.94 -6.16
N GLN A 357 55.48 -9.71 -4.93
CA GLN A 357 56.84 -9.86 -4.40
C GLN A 357 57.96 -8.90 -4.82
N GLY A 358 58.42 -8.14 -3.82
CA GLY A 358 59.84 -7.86 -3.60
C GLY A 358 60.32 -8.63 -2.35
N LEU A 359 61.35 -9.47 -2.52
CA LEU A 359 62.22 -10.06 -1.49
C LEU A 359 63.43 -9.11 -1.33
N THR A 360 64.13 -8.94 -0.21
CA THR A 360 65.02 -9.82 0.60
C THR A 360 65.77 -8.85 1.56
N ASN A 361 66.38 -9.14 2.71
CA ASN A 361 66.55 -10.29 3.60
C ASN A 361 67.24 -9.77 4.90
N GLY A 362 67.12 -10.53 5.99
CA GLY A 362 67.97 -10.46 7.19
C GLY A 362 67.18 -10.71 8.48
N LEU A 363 66.81 -11.96 8.80
CA LEU A 363 67.47 -12.86 9.79
C LEU A 363 67.27 -12.38 11.26
N THR A 364 66.75 -13.14 12.23
CA THR A 364 66.97 -14.57 12.54
C THR A 364 65.99 -15.10 13.63
N ASN A 365 65.53 -16.36 13.44
CA ASN A 365 65.15 -17.45 14.39
C ASN A 365 64.09 -17.22 15.52
N GLY A 366 63.11 -18.11 15.76
CA GLY A 366 62.86 -19.46 15.23
C GLY A 366 61.51 -20.08 15.69
N LEU A 367 60.88 -20.75 14.72
CA LEU A 367 60.00 -21.92 14.68
C LEU A 367 59.17 -22.43 15.90
N ALA A 368 57.91 -22.70 15.54
CA ALA A 368 56.90 -23.50 16.21
C ALA A 368 57.20 -25.00 16.34
N ARG A 369 56.59 -25.67 17.33
CA ARG A 369 55.59 -26.75 17.13
C ARG A 369 55.20 -27.44 18.45
N LYS A 370 53.91 -27.79 18.55
CA LYS A 370 53.37 -28.82 19.45
C LYS A 370 54.02 -30.18 19.16
N ARG A 371 54.59 -30.83 20.17
CA ARG A 371 54.24 -32.17 20.69
C ARG A 371 55.38 -32.75 21.57
N LYS A 372 54.94 -33.54 22.56
CA LYS A 372 55.63 -34.54 23.40
C LYS A 372 56.08 -34.10 24.80
N MET A 373 55.51 -34.85 25.77
CA MET A 373 55.90 -35.02 27.17
C MET A 373 57.40 -35.33 27.34
N ALA A 374 57.98 -34.86 28.44
CA ALA A 374 58.66 -35.70 29.43
C ALA A 374 59.03 -34.88 30.69
N THR A 375 58.66 -35.45 31.84
CA THR A 375 59.01 -35.08 33.23
C THR A 375 60.46 -35.46 33.58
N PRO A 376 61.01 -34.89 34.66
CA PRO A 376 61.57 -35.70 35.75
C PRO A 376 61.14 -35.12 37.13
N ALA A 377 61.11 -35.79 38.27
CA ALA A 377 61.65 -37.05 38.80
C ALA A 377 60.68 -37.47 39.95
N ALA A 378 60.17 -38.70 40.02
CA ALA A 378 60.74 -39.94 40.59
C ALA A 378 60.88 -39.94 42.14
N PRO A 379 60.80 -41.08 42.86
CA PRO A 379 60.73 -42.47 42.38
C PRO A 379 59.70 -43.43 43.04
N GLN A 380 59.46 -44.53 42.28
CA GLN A 380 59.34 -45.97 42.67
C GLN A 380 58.14 -46.46 43.49
N GLY A 381 57.50 -47.60 43.21
CA GLY A 381 57.59 -48.66 42.19
C GLY A 381 56.35 -49.57 42.35
N ARG A 382 55.63 -50.03 41.31
CA ARG A 382 55.87 -51.24 40.46
C ARG A 382 56.35 -52.45 41.30
N VAL A 383 55.69 -53.61 41.33
CA VAL A 383 55.10 -54.38 40.20
C VAL A 383 53.97 -55.34 40.60
N ASN A 384 53.21 -55.70 39.55
CA ASN A 384 52.12 -56.66 39.38
C ASN A 384 52.28 -58.06 39.97
N GLY A 385 51.13 -58.70 40.25
CA GLY A 385 50.94 -60.15 40.34
C GLY A 385 49.58 -60.45 40.96
N LEU A 386 48.53 -60.66 40.16
CA LEU A 386 48.01 -61.99 39.82
C LEU A 386 47.44 -62.78 41.03
N THR A 387 46.22 -63.28 40.82
CA THR A 387 45.56 -64.42 41.50
C THR A 387 45.11 -64.29 42.96
N SER A 388 43.78 -64.35 43.08
CA SER A 388 42.99 -65.25 43.94
C SER A 388 43.06 -65.17 45.46
N THR A 389 41.83 -65.15 46.01
CA THR A 389 41.36 -65.92 47.18
C THR A 389 41.82 -65.52 48.58
N ILE A 390 40.80 -65.30 49.43
CA ILE A 390 40.61 -65.94 50.77
C ILE A 390 41.76 -65.68 51.76
N ALA A 391 41.57 -65.23 52.99
CA ALA A 391 40.44 -64.84 53.81
C ALA A 391 41.03 -64.49 55.18
N ALA A 392 40.22 -63.80 55.98
CA ALA A 392 40.17 -63.89 57.45
C ALA A 392 41.39 -63.32 58.23
N ALA A 393 41.23 -62.75 59.42
CA ALA A 393 40.10 -62.67 60.32
C ALA A 393 40.27 -61.40 61.19
N ARG A 394 39.18 -60.65 61.48
CA ARG A 394 38.51 -60.55 62.81
C ARG A 394 39.44 -60.06 63.92
N ARG A 395 39.14 -59.10 64.79
CA ARG A 395 38.02 -58.25 65.27
C ARG A 395 38.73 -57.27 66.24
N GLY A 396 38.25 -56.09 66.65
CA GLY A 396 36.97 -55.42 66.54
C GLY A 396 36.96 -54.19 67.47
N MET A 397 35.89 -53.40 67.37
CA MET A 397 35.47 -52.28 68.25
C MET A 397 36.26 -50.96 68.04
N THR A 398 35.70 -49.79 67.77
CA THR A 398 34.31 -49.24 67.88
C THR A 398 34.16 -47.95 67.03
N ASN A 399 32.91 -47.69 66.63
CA ASN A 399 32.33 -46.61 65.80
C ASN A 399 32.79 -45.17 66.15
N GLY A 400 32.82 -44.16 65.28
CA GLY A 400 32.20 -43.97 63.95
C GLY A 400 31.27 -42.75 63.96
N LEU A 401 31.79 -41.58 63.56
CA LEU A 401 31.10 -40.29 63.44
C LEU A 401 29.89 -40.33 62.48
N THR A 402 28.79 -39.71 62.91
CA THR A 402 27.52 -39.55 62.19
C THR A 402 27.45 -38.22 61.41
N ASN A 403 27.82 -38.23 60.13
CA ASN A 403 27.35 -37.24 59.17
C ASN A 403 26.16 -37.82 58.39
N GLY A 404 24.94 -37.46 58.81
CA GLY A 404 23.77 -37.22 57.96
C GLY A 404 23.19 -38.34 57.07
N ASN A 405 23.85 -39.48 56.91
CA ASN A 405 23.30 -40.69 56.30
C ASN A 405 23.38 -41.78 57.35
N GLY A 406 22.27 -42.02 58.06
CA GLY A 406 22.14 -42.99 59.15
C GLY A 406 22.40 -44.43 58.70
N PHE A 407 23.67 -44.79 58.56
CA PHE A 407 24.15 -46.16 58.47
C PHE A 407 25.02 -46.44 59.69
N THR A 408 24.39 -46.77 60.81
CA THR A 408 25.03 -47.49 61.90
C THR A 408 24.70 -48.98 61.75
N ASN A 409 25.72 -49.81 61.89
CA ASN A 409 25.66 -51.24 61.64
C ASN A 409 24.61 -51.95 62.51
N GLY A 410 23.71 -52.68 61.86
CA GLY A 410 22.92 -53.74 62.48
C GLY A 410 21.44 -53.65 62.17
N LEU A 411 20.95 -54.64 61.42
CA LEU A 411 19.52 -54.96 61.21
C LEU A 411 18.76 -54.03 60.26
N GLY A 412 18.74 -54.47 59.00
CA GLY A 412 17.53 -54.56 58.18
C GLY A 412 16.64 -53.31 58.05
N SER A 413 16.64 -52.73 56.85
CA SER A 413 15.36 -52.63 56.17
C SER A 413 15.54 -52.75 54.66
N ARG A 414 14.78 -53.65 54.07
CA ARG A 414 14.51 -53.70 52.63
C ARG A 414 13.75 -52.44 52.14
N ARG A 415 13.63 -51.36 52.93
CA ARG A 415 12.89 -50.14 52.57
C ARG A 415 13.74 -49.10 51.82
N ALA A 416 15.04 -48.95 52.12
CA ALA A 416 15.87 -47.94 51.47
C ALA A 416 16.12 -48.21 49.96
N PHE A 417 16.16 -49.48 49.54
CA PHE A 417 16.25 -49.83 48.11
C PHE A 417 14.93 -49.64 47.35
N HIS A 418 13.79 -49.72 48.04
CA HIS A 418 12.51 -49.44 47.40
C HIS A 418 12.32 -47.94 47.13
N GLU A 419 12.81 -47.04 48.00
CA GLU A 419 12.75 -45.59 47.77
C GLU A 419 13.69 -45.13 46.65
N ALA A 420 14.92 -45.66 46.60
CA ALA A 420 15.85 -45.38 45.51
C ALA A 420 15.33 -45.89 44.14
N ARG A 421 14.64 -47.05 44.11
CA ARG A 421 14.07 -47.60 42.86
C ARG A 421 12.78 -46.89 42.43
N ARG A 422 12.01 -46.32 43.36
CA ARG A 422 10.77 -45.57 43.09
C ARG A 422 10.99 -44.14 42.58
N SER A 423 12.21 -43.63 42.64
CA SER A 423 12.55 -42.27 42.20
C SER A 423 13.47 -42.21 40.96
N ARG A 424 13.98 -43.35 40.45
CA ARG A 424 14.81 -43.39 39.23
C ARG A 424 14.10 -42.85 37.99
N TRP A 425 12.78 -43.04 37.91
CA TRP A 425 11.98 -42.49 36.81
C TRP A 425 12.00 -40.95 36.82
N LYS A 426 12.08 -40.31 38.00
CA LYS A 426 12.18 -38.84 38.11
C LYS A 426 13.47 -38.30 37.47
N LEU A 427 14.55 -39.09 37.46
CA LEU A 427 15.83 -38.74 36.85
C LEU A 427 15.75 -38.65 35.31
N TYR A 428 14.75 -39.30 34.69
CA TYR A 428 14.48 -39.20 33.26
C TYR A 428 13.28 -38.30 32.96
N VAL A 429 12.24 -38.34 33.79
CA VAL A 429 11.01 -37.58 33.57
C VAL A 429 11.18 -36.11 33.87
N VAL A 430 11.93 -35.71 34.90
CA VAL A 430 12.17 -34.29 35.20
C VAL A 430 12.91 -33.57 34.08
N PRO A 431 14.05 -34.07 33.54
CA PRO A 431 14.71 -33.42 32.41
C PRO A 431 13.89 -33.49 31.13
N LEU A 432 13.07 -34.53 30.92
CA LEU A 432 12.20 -34.63 29.75
C LEU A 432 11.04 -33.63 29.81
N ILE A 433 10.42 -33.45 30.98
CA ILE A 433 9.42 -32.41 31.22
C ILE A 433 10.06 -31.03 31.14
N ALA A 434 11.25 -30.83 31.72
CA ALA A 434 11.97 -29.56 31.63
C ALA A 434 12.34 -29.21 30.18
N MET A 435 12.78 -30.18 29.39
CA MET A 435 13.05 -30.02 27.96
C MET A 435 11.77 -29.74 27.17
N MET A 436 10.65 -30.40 27.51
CA MET A 436 9.35 -30.13 26.89
C MET A 436 8.80 -28.73 27.27
N LEU A 437 9.06 -28.27 28.50
CA LEU A 437 8.76 -26.91 28.99
C LEU A 437 9.67 -25.84 28.37
N LEU A 438 10.94 -26.17 28.08
CA LEU A 438 11.87 -25.29 27.37
C LEU A 438 11.58 -25.22 25.86
N LEU A 439 11.08 -26.31 25.27
CA LEU A 439 10.70 -26.38 23.86
C LEU A 439 9.29 -25.85 23.59
N THR A 440 8.45 -25.67 24.62
CA THR A 440 7.07 -25.17 24.45
C THR A 440 6.97 -23.80 23.78
N PRO A 441 7.80 -22.78 24.11
CA PRO A 441 7.76 -21.50 23.37
C PRO A 441 8.25 -21.60 21.92
N LEU A 442 9.00 -22.66 21.54
CA LEU A 442 9.36 -22.91 20.14
C LEU A 442 8.30 -23.71 19.36
N LEU A 443 7.52 -24.53 20.06
CA LEU A 443 6.57 -25.49 19.46
C LEU A 443 5.12 -25.00 19.48
N LEU A 444 4.79 -24.08 20.39
CA LEU A 444 3.53 -23.37 20.37
C LEU A 444 3.74 -22.10 19.53
N PRO A 445 3.07 -21.93 18.38
CA PRO A 445 3.06 -20.63 17.74
C PRO A 445 2.55 -19.63 18.76
N GLU A 446 3.29 -18.53 18.98
CA GLU A 446 2.73 -17.36 19.66
C GLU A 446 1.37 -17.13 19.00
N ARG A 447 0.30 -17.21 19.80
CA ARG A 447 -1.03 -16.88 19.28
C ARG A 447 -0.94 -15.43 18.90
N ALA A 448 -0.77 -15.16 17.60
CA ALA A 448 -0.84 -13.81 17.07
C ALA A 448 -2.12 -13.19 17.65
N PRO A 449 -2.03 -12.07 18.39
CA PRO A 449 -3.21 -11.42 18.91
C PRO A 449 -4.15 -11.15 17.72
N ARG A 450 -5.41 -11.58 17.84
CA ARG A 450 -6.40 -11.39 16.79
C ARG A 450 -6.52 -9.90 16.50
N ALA A 451 -6.31 -9.49 15.25
CA ALA A 451 -6.58 -8.13 14.79
C ALA A 451 -8.07 -7.83 14.99
N ARG A 452 -8.39 -6.77 15.73
CA ARG A 452 -9.76 -6.36 16.03
C ARG A 452 -10.31 -5.34 15.04
N PHE A 453 -9.41 -4.63 14.36
CA PHE A 453 -9.73 -3.74 13.25
C PHE A 453 -9.70 -4.50 11.93
N VAL A 454 -10.70 -4.26 11.11
CA VAL A 454 -10.73 -4.72 9.73
C VAL A 454 -10.66 -3.49 8.85
N ILE A 455 -9.59 -3.35 8.07
CA ILE A 455 -9.44 -2.18 7.20
C ILE A 455 -10.34 -2.34 5.98
N ASP A 456 -11.59 -1.87 6.09
CA ASP A 456 -12.62 -1.95 5.05
C ASP A 456 -13.38 -0.63 4.81
N GLY A 457 -13.10 0.40 5.61
CA GLY A 457 -13.75 1.71 5.51
C GLY A 457 -15.11 1.78 6.22
N ALA A 458 -15.50 0.74 6.96
CA ALA A 458 -16.51 0.83 8.01
C ALA A 458 -15.81 1.25 9.31
N PHE A 459 -16.50 2.04 10.15
CA PHE A 459 -15.89 2.64 11.34
C PHE A 459 -16.55 2.21 12.66
N ASP A 460 -17.33 1.14 12.62
CA ASP A 460 -18.08 0.65 13.77
C ASP A 460 -17.14 0.17 14.89
N GLU A 461 -16.01 -0.45 14.56
CA GLU A 461 -15.02 -0.87 15.56
C GLU A 461 -14.39 0.29 16.32
N TRP A 462 -14.32 1.47 15.68
CA TRP A 462 -13.81 2.69 16.30
C TRP A 462 -14.79 3.26 17.34
N ASP A 463 -16.01 2.72 17.48
CA ASP A 463 -16.97 3.08 18.54
C ASP A 463 -16.85 2.24 19.81
N SER A 464 -16.08 1.18 19.76
CA SER A 464 -15.86 0.33 20.93
C SER A 464 -15.22 1.09 22.10
N GLU A 465 -15.49 0.65 23.34
CA GLU A 465 -14.97 1.32 24.55
C GLU A 465 -13.45 1.46 24.55
N TRP A 466 -12.75 0.46 24.03
CA TRP A 466 -11.30 0.49 23.90
C TRP A 466 -10.82 1.43 22.79
N ALA A 467 -11.57 1.58 21.69
CA ALA A 467 -11.25 2.51 20.60
C ALA A 467 -11.70 3.95 20.90
N ARG A 468 -12.49 4.18 21.95
CA ARG A 468 -12.87 5.52 22.44
C ARG A 468 -11.79 6.24 23.25
N GLN A 469 -10.55 5.73 23.29
CA GLN A 469 -9.45 6.50 23.91
C GLN A 469 -9.38 7.91 23.30
N PRO A 470 -8.98 8.92 24.08
CA PRO A 470 -8.96 10.31 23.62
C PRO A 470 -8.17 10.49 22.32
N GLY A 471 -8.81 11.06 21.30
CA GLY A 471 -8.18 11.46 20.04
C GLY A 471 -7.67 12.90 20.07
N TYR A 472 -6.95 13.27 19.02
CA TYR A 472 -6.41 14.61 18.82
C TYR A 472 -7.30 15.38 17.85
N GLU A 473 -8.08 16.31 18.36
CA GLU A 473 -8.94 17.19 17.56
C GLU A 473 -8.22 18.49 17.26
N GLN A 474 -8.43 19.05 16.07
CA GLN A 474 -7.81 20.30 15.65
C GLN A 474 -8.67 21.04 14.62
N THR A 475 -8.37 22.31 14.44
CA THR A 475 -9.00 23.15 13.42
C THR A 475 -7.93 23.68 12.47
N PRO A 476 -7.77 23.09 11.27
CA PRO A 476 -6.85 23.60 10.25
C PRO A 476 -7.24 25.01 9.80
N PRO A 477 -6.29 25.79 9.25
CA PRO A 477 -6.58 27.08 8.62
C PRO A 477 -7.73 27.01 7.61
N ALA A 478 -8.46 28.12 7.47
CA ALA A 478 -9.64 28.19 6.62
C ALA A 478 -9.32 28.01 5.13
N ASP A 479 -8.13 28.44 4.71
CA ASP A 479 -7.57 28.37 3.35
C ASP A 479 -6.98 26.99 2.99
N THR A 480 -6.86 26.07 3.97
CA THR A 480 -6.46 24.68 3.67
C THR A 480 -7.56 23.97 2.89
N HIS A 481 -7.18 23.25 1.83
CA HIS A 481 -8.12 22.53 0.98
C HIS A 481 -8.92 21.51 1.81
N PRO A 482 -10.27 21.49 1.73
CA PRO A 482 -11.11 20.72 2.65
C PRO A 482 -10.81 19.21 2.73
N SER A 483 -10.39 18.59 1.63
CA SER A 483 -10.11 17.14 1.56
C SER A 483 -8.81 16.70 2.23
N VAL A 484 -7.94 17.65 2.54
CA VAL A 484 -6.68 17.41 3.26
C VAL A 484 -6.60 18.19 4.56
N ALA A 485 -7.60 19.01 4.86
CA ALA A 485 -7.71 19.75 6.11
C ALA A 485 -7.97 18.79 7.28
N LEU A 486 -6.91 18.25 7.88
CA LEU A 486 -6.94 17.28 8.98
C LEU A 486 -7.71 17.85 10.20
N THR A 487 -8.88 17.31 10.53
CA THR A 487 -9.71 17.78 11.67
C THR A 487 -9.49 16.97 12.92
N GLY A 488 -9.05 15.73 12.80
CA GLY A 488 -8.76 14.90 13.95
C GLY A 488 -8.03 13.62 13.59
N PHE A 489 -7.30 13.07 14.54
CA PHE A 489 -6.53 11.85 14.33
C PHE A 489 -6.28 11.10 15.62
N LYS A 490 -5.93 9.83 15.50
CA LYS A 490 -5.62 8.96 16.62
C LYS A 490 -4.77 7.78 16.16
N VAL A 491 -3.91 7.30 17.07
CA VAL A 491 -3.19 6.03 16.91
C VAL A 491 -3.37 5.14 18.12
N LEU A 492 -3.24 3.83 17.91
CA LEU A 492 -3.18 2.82 18.97
C LEU A 492 -2.47 1.56 18.44
N VAL A 493 -2.00 0.70 19.34
CA VAL A 493 -1.46 -0.61 18.98
C VAL A 493 -2.52 -1.68 19.26
N ASP A 494 -2.86 -2.47 18.24
CA ASP A 494 -3.74 -3.64 18.36
C ASP A 494 -3.23 -4.77 17.46
N GLY A 495 -3.29 -6.00 17.95
CA GLY A 495 -2.87 -7.16 17.15
C GLY A 495 -1.39 -7.17 16.75
N GLY A 496 -0.53 -6.39 17.41
CA GLY A 496 0.87 -6.21 17.00
C GLY A 496 1.05 -5.27 15.80
N ALA A 497 0.02 -4.48 15.46
CA ALA A 497 0.08 -3.48 14.41
C ALA A 497 -0.32 -2.10 14.95
N LEU A 498 0.18 -1.05 14.31
CA LEU A 498 -0.18 0.33 14.61
C LEU A 498 -1.42 0.68 13.78
N GLN A 499 -2.50 1.02 14.46
CA GLN A 499 -3.75 1.42 13.87
C GLN A 499 -3.82 2.95 13.86
N LEU A 500 -4.15 3.52 12.72
CA LEU A 500 -4.32 4.95 12.50
C LEU A 500 -5.78 5.22 12.14
N TYR A 501 -6.35 6.25 12.76
CA TYR A 501 -7.61 6.87 12.36
C TYR A 501 -7.35 8.35 12.09
N ALA A 502 -7.84 8.87 10.97
CA ALA A 502 -7.69 10.27 10.61
C ALA A 502 -8.96 10.79 9.92
N THR A 503 -9.30 12.04 10.20
CA THR A 503 -10.46 12.74 9.65
C THR A 503 -10.04 14.05 9.01
N VAL A 504 -10.76 14.44 7.97
CA VAL A 504 -10.62 15.73 7.29
C VAL A 504 -11.97 16.46 7.24
N ARG A 505 -11.93 17.73 6.84
CA ARG A 505 -13.10 18.61 6.79
C ARG A 505 -14.13 18.18 5.73
N SER A 506 -13.71 17.50 4.66
CA SER A 506 -14.59 16.95 3.61
C SER A 506 -14.13 15.55 3.17
N ALA A 507 -14.54 15.05 2.01
CA ALA A 507 -14.12 13.73 1.55
C ALA A 507 -12.60 13.63 1.31
N TRP A 508 -11.98 12.55 1.78
CA TRP A 508 -10.61 12.20 1.44
C TRP A 508 -10.47 11.94 -0.06
N PHE A 509 -9.30 12.25 -0.61
CA PHE A 509 -8.91 11.89 -1.98
C PHE A 509 -9.85 12.42 -3.06
N ASP A 510 -10.54 13.53 -2.82
CA ASP A 510 -11.64 14.02 -3.68
C ASP A 510 -11.20 14.44 -5.09
N ASP A 511 -9.93 14.79 -5.28
CA ASP A 511 -9.38 15.13 -6.59
C ASP A 511 -9.25 13.86 -7.47
N PRO A 512 -9.87 13.81 -8.66
CA PRO A 512 -9.81 12.66 -9.56
C PRO A 512 -8.55 12.62 -10.42
N ASP A 513 -7.77 13.70 -10.48
CA ASP A 513 -6.68 13.91 -11.42
C ASP A 513 -5.32 13.87 -10.75
N LEU A 514 -5.15 14.58 -9.63
CA LEU A 514 -3.95 14.53 -8.80
C LEU A 514 -4.11 13.57 -7.64
N SER A 515 -3.01 12.89 -7.32
CA SER A 515 -2.97 12.06 -6.12
C SER A 515 -2.88 12.96 -4.89
N GLN A 516 -3.78 12.75 -3.93
CA GLN A 516 -3.64 13.30 -2.60
C GLN A 516 -3.04 12.21 -1.70
N THR A 517 -2.25 12.60 -0.72
CA THR A 517 -1.51 11.64 0.10
C THR A 517 -1.58 12.02 1.57
N LEU A 518 -1.88 11.03 2.42
CA LEU A 518 -1.65 11.09 3.85
C LEU A 518 -0.32 10.42 4.19
N TYR A 519 0.57 11.15 4.84
CA TYR A 519 1.82 10.67 5.38
C TYR A 519 1.72 10.57 6.90
N LEU A 520 2.14 9.44 7.45
CA LEU A 520 2.49 9.25 8.86
C LEU A 520 4.01 9.09 8.94
N PHE A 521 4.67 10.13 9.43
CA PHE A 521 6.09 10.10 9.76
C PHE A 521 6.28 9.57 11.16
N ILE A 522 7.23 8.66 11.32
CA ILE A 522 7.49 7.93 12.57
C ILE A 522 8.97 8.09 12.89
N ASP A 523 9.25 8.74 14.01
CA ASP A 523 10.56 8.77 14.67
C ASP A 523 10.55 7.65 15.73
N LYS A 524 11.39 6.63 15.53
CA LYS A 524 11.47 5.50 16.45
C LYS A 524 12.36 5.82 17.65
N ASP A 525 13.25 6.79 17.51
CA ASP A 525 14.35 7.02 18.42
C ASP A 525 14.40 8.47 18.93
N PRO A 526 13.29 9.01 19.49
CA PRO A 526 12.93 10.44 19.57
C PRO A 526 14.09 11.46 19.49
N THR A 527 14.81 11.47 18.37
CA THR A 527 16.09 12.17 18.21
C THR A 527 16.04 12.94 16.91
N PHE A 528 15.94 14.26 17.02
CA PHE A 528 15.86 15.15 15.85
C PHE A 528 17.11 15.11 14.93
N ALA A 529 18.19 14.45 15.35
CA ALA A 529 19.42 14.32 14.58
C ALA A 529 19.42 13.13 13.61
N THR A 530 18.55 12.14 13.80
CA THR A 530 18.40 10.94 12.97
C THR A 530 17.20 11.10 12.02
N GLY A 531 17.14 10.27 10.97
CA GLY A 531 15.99 10.25 10.05
C GLY A 531 15.85 11.44 9.08
N TYR A 532 14.72 11.45 8.37
CA TYR A 532 14.29 12.51 7.47
C TYR A 532 13.67 13.67 8.24
N ARG A 533 14.13 14.89 7.97
CA ARG A 533 13.70 16.08 8.68
C ARG A 533 12.39 16.62 8.13
N VAL A 534 11.35 16.58 8.97
CA VAL A 534 10.04 17.15 8.70
C VAL A 534 9.52 17.86 9.94
N GLN A 535 9.24 19.16 9.82
CA GLN A 535 8.95 20.01 10.98
C GLN A 535 10.06 19.87 12.05
N SER A 536 9.69 19.55 13.29
CA SER A 536 10.59 19.25 14.41
C SER A 536 10.82 17.75 14.62
N LEU A 537 10.57 16.89 13.61
CA LEU A 537 10.73 15.44 13.68
C LEU A 537 11.90 14.95 12.82
N GLY A 538 12.65 13.96 13.32
CA GLY A 538 13.64 13.18 12.57
C GLY A 538 13.05 11.81 12.22
N ALA A 539 12.32 11.70 11.12
CA ALA A 539 11.51 10.51 10.82
C ALA A 539 12.35 9.35 10.24
N ASP A 540 12.33 8.20 10.90
CA ASP A 540 12.98 6.98 10.42
C ASP A 540 12.11 6.18 9.45
N LEU A 541 10.79 6.17 9.71
CA LEU A 541 9.82 5.53 8.84
C LEU A 541 8.79 6.53 8.32
N MET A 542 8.23 6.21 7.16
CA MET A 542 7.10 6.91 6.57
C MET A 542 6.10 5.89 6.05
N ALA A 543 4.92 5.87 6.65
CA ALA A 543 3.75 5.27 6.03
C ALA A 543 3.08 6.33 5.14
N SER A 544 2.82 5.99 3.89
CA SER A 544 2.13 6.87 2.94
C SER A 544 0.89 6.16 2.41
N ILE A 545 -0.28 6.78 2.54
CA ILE A 545 -1.49 6.34 1.86
C ILE A 545 -1.90 7.38 0.83
N GLU A 546 -1.86 6.97 -0.43
CA GLU A 546 -2.13 7.78 -1.62
C GLU A 546 -3.49 7.39 -2.18
N GLY A 547 -4.30 8.39 -2.54
CA GLY A 547 -5.61 8.15 -3.11
C GLY A 547 -6.01 9.19 -4.14
N ARG A 548 -7.06 8.86 -4.87
CA ARG A 548 -7.61 9.69 -5.94
C ARG A 548 -9.08 9.36 -6.19
N GLY A 549 -9.91 10.36 -6.46
CA GLY A 549 -11.34 10.24 -6.70
C GLY A 549 -12.12 9.51 -5.59
N GLY A 550 -11.76 9.71 -4.32
CA GLY A 550 -12.40 9.11 -3.15
C GLY A 550 -11.95 7.68 -2.83
N VAL A 551 -10.89 7.19 -3.46
CA VAL A 551 -10.42 5.80 -3.28
C VAL A 551 -8.92 5.78 -2.99
N VAL A 552 -8.51 4.87 -2.09
CA VAL A 552 -7.09 4.57 -1.88
C VAL A 552 -6.53 3.85 -3.10
N THR A 553 -5.45 4.40 -3.66
CA THR A 553 -4.78 3.90 -4.87
C THR A 553 -3.41 3.28 -4.60
N GLY A 554 -2.78 3.65 -3.49
CA GLY A 554 -1.50 3.11 -3.06
C GLY A 554 -1.31 3.28 -1.56
N ALA A 555 -0.63 2.33 -0.93
CA ALA A 555 -0.28 2.41 0.47
C ALA A 555 1.07 1.71 0.67
N SER A 556 2.04 2.41 1.26
CA SER A 556 3.40 1.88 1.39
C SER A 556 4.03 2.28 2.71
N LEU A 557 4.87 1.39 3.23
CA LEU A 557 5.75 1.67 4.35
C LEU A 557 7.17 1.83 3.81
N ARG A 558 7.82 2.93 4.16
CA ARG A 558 9.19 3.25 3.74
C ARG A 558 10.08 3.51 4.95
N THR A 559 11.35 3.23 4.78
CA THR A 559 12.42 3.50 5.76
C THR A 559 13.39 4.51 5.17
N PHE A 560 13.89 5.42 6.00
CA PHE A 560 14.86 6.41 5.59
C PHE A 560 16.28 5.84 5.72
N THR A 561 17.08 5.94 4.67
CA THR A 561 18.47 5.44 4.68
C THR A 561 19.48 6.50 4.25
N GLY A 562 19.08 7.76 4.19
CA GLY A 562 19.91 8.87 3.74
C GLY A 562 20.79 9.44 4.86
N ASN A 563 21.97 9.94 4.50
CA ASN A 563 22.81 10.72 5.43
C ASN A 563 22.46 12.22 5.40
N ASP A 564 21.87 12.70 4.30
CA ASP A 564 21.32 14.05 4.20
C ASP A 564 19.86 14.01 4.65
N PRO A 565 19.51 14.59 5.82
CA PRO A 565 18.18 14.49 6.40
C PRO A 565 17.09 15.19 5.58
N TYR A 566 17.44 15.97 4.54
CA TYR A 566 16.45 16.59 3.64
C TYR A 566 16.29 15.84 2.31
N ASN A 567 17.04 14.77 2.09
CA ASN A 567 16.98 14.03 0.83
C ASN A 567 15.74 13.12 0.75
N TRP A 568 14.65 13.67 0.20
CA TRP A 568 13.41 12.92 -0.03
C TRP A 568 13.60 11.64 -0.87
N SER A 569 14.58 11.60 -1.76
CA SER A 569 14.79 10.41 -2.61
C SER A 569 15.46 9.25 -1.85
N ALA A 570 15.87 9.44 -0.59
CA ALA A 570 16.51 8.42 0.23
C ALA A 570 15.51 7.50 0.98
N TRP A 571 14.21 7.67 0.77
CA TRP A 571 13.18 6.75 1.25
C TRP A 571 13.21 5.44 0.46
N GLN A 572 13.40 4.31 1.16
CA GLN A 572 13.39 2.98 0.57
C GLN A 572 12.13 2.20 0.97
N SER A 573 11.62 1.37 0.07
CA SER A 573 10.47 0.52 0.35
C SER A 573 10.80 -0.50 1.44
N LEU A 574 10.02 -0.50 2.52
CA LEU A 574 10.12 -1.47 3.61
C LEU A 574 8.98 -2.49 3.56
N GLY A 575 7.78 -2.06 3.15
CA GLY A 575 6.61 -2.93 3.10
C GLY A 575 5.37 -2.23 2.56
N SER A 576 4.21 -2.85 2.77
CA SER A 576 2.91 -2.28 2.44
C SER A 576 2.15 -1.90 3.71
N VAL A 577 1.22 -0.97 3.56
CA VAL A 577 0.25 -0.55 4.56
C VAL A 577 -1.12 -0.91 4.02
N SER A 578 -2.08 -1.22 4.89
CA SER A 578 -3.49 -1.28 4.48
C SER A 578 -4.15 0.03 4.86
N GLY A 579 -4.92 0.64 3.96
CA GLY A 579 -5.66 1.85 4.24
C GLY A 579 -7.00 1.85 3.51
N ALA A 580 -8.03 2.36 4.17
CA ALA A 580 -9.37 2.53 3.62
C ALA A 580 -9.93 3.89 4.03
N VAL A 581 -10.82 4.43 3.19
CA VAL A 581 -11.58 5.65 3.47
C VAL A 581 -13.06 5.31 3.42
N GLY A 582 -13.85 5.98 4.23
CA GLY A 582 -15.28 5.74 4.26
C GLY A 582 -16.02 6.72 5.14
N VAL A 583 -17.31 6.44 5.30
CA VAL A 583 -18.23 7.30 6.03
C VAL A 583 -18.27 6.86 7.49
N ASP A 584 -18.01 7.79 8.40
CA ASP A 584 -18.22 7.59 9.83
C ASP A 584 -19.45 8.40 10.26
N HIS A 585 -20.59 7.73 10.36
CA HIS A 585 -21.90 8.34 10.65
C HIS A 585 -21.97 9.08 12.00
N ARG A 586 -20.95 8.98 12.85
CA ARG A 586 -20.85 9.71 14.12
C ARG A 586 -20.28 11.11 13.96
N LEU A 587 -19.62 11.40 12.84
CA LEU A 587 -19.05 12.71 12.55
C LEU A 587 -20.16 13.70 12.14
N PRO A 588 -19.98 15.00 12.41
CA PRO A 588 -20.92 16.02 11.95
C PRO A 588 -20.90 16.18 10.43
N SER A 589 -21.99 16.69 9.87
CA SER A 589 -22.08 17.04 8.44
C SER A 589 -20.92 17.95 7.99
N PRO A 590 -20.33 17.70 6.80
CA PRO A 590 -20.79 16.76 5.76
C PRO A 590 -20.31 15.31 5.93
N CYS A 591 -19.60 15.01 7.01
CA CYS A 591 -18.88 13.74 7.19
C CYS A 591 -19.75 12.58 7.68
N ASP A 592 -21.01 12.86 8.03
CA ASP A 592 -22.04 11.87 8.29
C ASP A 592 -22.48 11.10 7.04
N VAL A 593 -22.24 11.68 5.85
CA VAL A 593 -22.59 11.09 4.54
C VAL A 593 -21.44 11.08 3.52
N ALA A 594 -20.33 11.77 3.81
CA ALA A 594 -19.15 11.82 2.96
C ALA A 594 -17.99 11.02 3.57
N ALA A 595 -17.08 10.51 2.72
CA ALA A 595 -15.94 9.72 3.14
C ALA A 595 -14.81 10.57 3.76
N CYS A 596 -15.09 11.23 4.89
CA CYS A 596 -14.13 12.09 5.58
C CYS A 596 -13.21 11.32 6.54
N ALA A 597 -13.53 10.07 6.86
CA ALA A 597 -12.76 9.25 7.77
C ALA A 597 -11.86 8.29 6.99
N MET A 598 -10.69 8.05 7.55
CA MET A 598 -9.69 7.14 7.05
C MET A 598 -9.17 6.28 8.18
N GLU A 599 -8.93 5.02 7.87
CA GLU A 599 -8.24 4.08 8.73
C GLU A 599 -7.07 3.44 8.02
N ALA A 600 -6.04 3.08 8.79
CA ALA A 600 -4.91 2.33 8.27
C ALA A 600 -4.31 1.40 9.31
N THR A 601 -3.86 0.22 8.87
CA THR A 601 -3.04 -0.70 9.64
C THR A 601 -1.61 -0.65 9.11
N ILE A 602 -0.69 -0.22 9.96
CA ILE A 602 0.75 -0.15 9.68
C ILE A 602 1.45 -1.31 10.41
N PRO A 603 2.27 -2.12 9.71
CA PRO A 603 3.13 -3.11 10.36
C PRO A 603 3.97 -2.45 11.45
N TRP A 604 3.90 -2.97 12.67
CA TRP A 604 4.51 -2.35 13.83
C TRP A 604 5.38 -3.33 14.60
N GLU A 605 6.59 -2.89 14.91
CA GLU A 605 7.47 -3.57 15.84
C GLU A 605 7.81 -2.56 16.92
N GLU A 606 7.27 -2.78 18.11
CA GLU A 606 7.41 -1.83 19.21
C GLU A 606 8.88 -1.79 19.67
N PRO A 607 9.56 -0.63 19.57
CA PRO A 607 10.96 -0.56 19.92
C PRO A 607 11.13 -0.74 21.43
N PRO A 608 12.05 -1.59 21.88
CA PRO A 608 12.29 -1.79 23.31
C PRO A 608 12.85 -0.50 23.93
N ALA A 609 12.13 0.03 24.92
CA ALA A 609 12.53 1.19 25.73
C ALA A 609 12.59 2.56 25.01
N MET A 610 11.92 2.73 23.87
CA MET A 610 11.82 4.02 23.18
C MET A 610 10.36 4.48 23.07
N HIS A 611 10.13 5.78 23.27
CA HIS A 611 8.82 6.40 23.07
C HIS A 611 8.75 6.98 21.65
N PRO A 612 8.15 6.27 20.69
CA PRO A 612 8.07 6.75 19.31
C PRO A 612 7.24 8.03 19.24
N VAL A 613 7.63 8.90 18.32
CA VAL A 613 6.94 10.17 18.06
C VAL A 613 6.45 10.19 16.62
N PHE A 614 5.22 10.65 16.46
CA PHE A 614 4.50 10.63 15.19
C PHE A 614 4.17 12.06 14.74
N LEU A 615 4.13 12.25 13.42
CA LEU A 615 3.64 13.46 12.77
C LEU A 615 2.81 13.05 11.55
N LEU A 616 1.60 13.62 11.42
CA LEU A 616 0.77 13.45 10.23
C LEU A 616 0.92 14.64 9.29
N MET A 617 0.87 14.36 8.00
CA MET A 617 0.80 15.37 6.95
C MET A 617 -0.13 14.87 5.84
N ALA A 618 -1.16 15.64 5.51
CA ALA A 618 -1.99 15.44 4.33
C ALA A 618 -1.64 16.49 3.26
N GLU A 619 -1.57 16.06 2.00
CA GLU A 619 -1.22 16.89 0.83
C GLU A 619 -2.19 16.62 -0.31
N ASP A 620 -2.64 17.67 -1.01
CA ASP A 620 -3.63 17.58 -2.09
C ASP A 620 -3.02 17.44 -3.50
N GLY A 621 -1.70 17.48 -3.62
CA GLY A 621 -0.98 17.48 -4.90
C GLY A 621 -0.94 18.84 -5.63
N HIS A 622 -1.75 19.81 -5.23
CA HIS A 622 -1.73 21.20 -5.73
C HIS A 622 -0.93 22.15 -4.83
N GLY A 623 -0.42 21.64 -3.71
CA GLY A 623 0.42 22.38 -2.77
C GLY A 623 -0.31 22.78 -1.49
N SER A 624 -1.61 22.49 -1.36
CA SER A 624 -2.29 22.60 -0.06
C SER A 624 -1.87 21.44 0.84
N ARG A 625 -1.48 21.77 2.06
CA ARG A 625 -0.96 20.83 3.04
C ARG A 625 -1.57 21.09 4.40
N SER A 626 -1.88 20.03 5.12
CA SER A 626 -2.26 20.08 6.53
C SER A 626 -1.36 19.18 7.34
N PHE A 627 -0.84 19.67 8.47
CA PHE A 627 -0.09 18.86 9.42
C PHE A 627 -0.95 18.56 10.65
N SER A 628 -0.58 17.53 11.41
CA SER A 628 -1.03 17.44 12.80
C SER A 628 -0.55 18.66 13.57
N ALA A 629 -1.42 19.23 14.40
CA ALA A 629 -1.18 20.42 15.21
C ALA A 629 -0.09 20.20 16.27
N VAL A 630 0.17 18.94 16.59
CA VAL A 630 1.16 18.46 17.54
C VAL A 630 1.85 17.23 16.96
N GLN A 631 3.06 16.98 17.46
CA GLN A 631 3.64 15.64 17.47
C GLN A 631 2.97 14.83 18.57
N PHE A 632 2.77 13.54 18.37
CA PHE A 632 2.03 12.69 19.31
C PHE A 632 2.69 11.32 19.46
N GLY A 633 2.36 10.61 20.54
CA GLY A 633 2.93 9.30 20.85
C GLY A 633 1.85 8.22 20.93
N LEU A 634 2.25 7.03 21.38
CA LEU A 634 1.33 5.92 21.63
C LEU A 634 0.43 6.17 22.85
N GLU A 635 0.94 6.90 23.83
CA GLU A 635 0.16 7.33 24.98
C GLU A 635 -0.61 8.64 24.66
N PRO A 636 -1.90 8.74 25.00
CA PRO A 636 -2.68 9.95 24.77
C PRO A 636 -2.10 11.17 25.50
N GLY A 637 -1.98 12.28 24.78
CA GLY A 637 -1.47 13.55 25.30
C GLY A 637 -0.35 14.11 24.44
N ALA A 638 -0.40 15.41 24.17
CA ALA A 638 0.68 16.17 23.55
C ALA A 638 0.50 17.65 23.84
N VAL A 639 1.58 18.43 23.82
CA VAL A 639 1.53 19.88 24.03
C VAL A 639 2.14 20.63 22.87
N ARG A 640 1.42 21.63 22.36
CA ARG A 640 1.99 22.63 21.45
C ARG A 640 2.41 23.85 22.27
N VAL A 641 3.62 24.34 22.04
CA VAL A 641 4.16 25.54 22.67
C VAL A 641 4.45 26.59 21.60
N ARG A 642 3.62 27.64 21.55
CA ARG A 642 3.78 28.76 20.64
C ARG A 642 4.65 29.84 21.27
N ALA A 643 5.79 30.13 20.66
CA ALA A 643 6.71 31.18 21.07
C ALA A 643 6.49 32.45 20.25
N THR A 644 6.13 33.56 20.91
CA THR A 644 5.86 34.85 20.24
C THR A 644 6.58 36.01 20.91
N ALA A 645 7.04 36.97 20.11
CA ALA A 645 7.66 38.19 20.60
C ALA A 645 6.61 39.11 21.23
N LEU A 646 6.90 39.67 22.41
CA LEU A 646 6.03 40.66 23.04
C LEU A 646 6.32 42.09 22.56
N ALA A 647 7.57 42.37 22.20
CA ALA A 647 7.99 43.67 21.68
C ALA A 647 9.24 43.55 20.83
N THR A 648 9.42 44.48 19.90
CA THR A 648 10.62 44.65 19.08
C THR A 648 11.69 45.51 19.78
N VAL A 649 11.30 46.26 20.83
CA VAL A 649 12.21 47.01 21.69
C VAL A 649 11.78 46.80 23.14
N VAL A 650 12.73 46.48 24.02
CA VAL A 650 12.47 46.17 25.44
C VAL A 650 13.30 47.04 26.35
N SER A 651 12.77 47.43 27.51
CA SER A 651 13.51 48.23 28.49
C SER A 651 14.67 47.44 29.10
N ARG A 652 15.72 48.13 29.57
CA ARG A 652 16.72 47.50 30.44
C ARG A 652 16.09 47.11 31.79
N GLY A 653 16.55 46.03 32.39
CA GLY A 653 16.00 45.50 33.64
C GLY A 653 15.56 44.06 33.49
N THR A 654 14.29 43.78 33.79
CA THR A 654 13.69 42.44 33.66
C THR A 654 12.39 42.47 32.84
N PRO A 655 12.40 43.00 31.60
CA PRO A 655 11.21 43.03 30.77
C PRO A 655 10.69 41.62 30.45
N ASN A 656 9.38 41.49 30.25
CA ASN A 656 8.81 40.34 29.56
C ASN A 656 9.11 40.47 28.07
N VAL A 657 9.74 39.44 27.48
CA VAL A 657 10.23 39.49 26.09
C VAL A 657 9.52 38.47 25.20
N LEU A 658 9.19 37.32 25.78
CA LEU A 658 8.66 36.16 25.08
C LEU A 658 7.34 35.75 25.74
N SER A 659 6.29 35.56 24.94
CA SER A 659 5.06 34.92 25.37
C SER A 659 5.02 33.48 24.85
N LEU A 660 4.82 32.54 25.77
CA LEU A 660 4.70 31.11 25.52
C LEU A 660 3.25 30.68 25.72
N GLY A 661 2.55 30.37 24.64
CA GLY A 661 1.22 29.78 24.67
C GLY A 661 1.31 28.25 24.64
N PHE A 662 0.79 27.59 25.67
CA PHE A 662 0.72 26.14 25.79
C PHE A 662 -0.70 25.67 25.49
N ASP A 663 -0.84 24.75 24.54
CA ASP A 663 -2.10 24.11 24.16
C ASP A 663 -1.96 22.59 24.34
N ALA A 664 -2.78 21.96 25.19
CA ALA A 664 -2.77 20.51 25.39
C ALA A 664 -3.80 19.80 24.49
N PHE A 665 -3.37 18.74 23.81
CA PHE A 665 -4.16 17.94 22.88
C PHE A 665 -4.19 16.48 23.29
N GLY A 666 -5.25 15.76 22.91
CA GLY A 666 -5.36 14.31 23.12
C GLY A 666 -5.63 13.94 24.58
N GLY A 667 -4.86 14.42 25.53
CA GLY A 667 -4.93 14.05 26.95
C GLY A 667 -4.32 15.12 27.85
N PRO A 668 -4.25 14.87 29.16
CA PRO A 668 -3.53 15.73 30.08
C PRO A 668 -2.01 15.69 29.80
N VAL A 669 -1.33 16.80 30.07
CA VAL A 669 0.13 16.94 29.91
C VAL A 669 0.71 17.69 31.09
N ASN A 670 1.87 17.26 31.58
CA ASN A 670 2.63 17.95 32.61
C ASN A 670 3.97 18.45 32.04
N VAL A 671 4.14 19.77 31.99
CA VAL A 671 5.37 20.44 31.55
C VAL A 671 6.21 20.81 32.77
N THR A 672 7.44 20.32 32.84
CA THR A 672 8.30 20.48 34.02
C THR A 672 9.42 21.48 33.82
N ALA A 673 9.95 21.63 32.60
CA ALA A 673 11.05 22.53 32.32
C ALA A 673 11.02 23.09 30.89
N LEU A 674 11.72 24.21 30.71
CA LEU A 674 11.91 24.90 29.44
C LEU A 674 13.42 25.10 29.22
N ASP A 675 13.93 24.72 28.05
CA ASP A 675 15.31 25.00 27.63
C ASP A 675 15.31 26.29 26.79
N LEU A 676 15.71 27.40 27.41
CA LEU A 676 15.77 28.71 26.77
C LEU A 676 17.23 29.11 26.51
N ARG A 677 17.54 29.42 25.25
CA ARG A 677 18.80 30.05 24.86
C ARG A 677 18.61 31.54 24.68
N VAL A 678 19.39 32.31 25.43
CA VAL A 678 19.32 33.78 25.44
C VAL A 678 20.68 34.37 25.06
N THR A 679 20.68 35.35 24.19
CA THR A 679 21.85 36.18 23.86
C THR A 679 21.63 37.60 24.41
N ASN A 680 22.64 38.21 25.03
CA ASN A 680 22.55 39.54 25.66
C ASN A 680 21.50 39.63 26.80
N GLY A 681 21.40 38.58 27.61
CA GLY A 681 20.58 38.55 28.82
C GLY A 681 20.56 37.16 29.46
N THR A 682 19.84 37.02 30.57
CA THR A 682 19.58 35.72 31.21
C THR A 682 18.08 35.49 31.40
N ALA A 683 17.59 34.32 31.03
CA ALA A 683 16.19 33.97 31.24
C ALA A 683 15.89 33.84 32.74
N ILE A 684 14.77 34.43 33.18
CA ILE A 684 14.21 34.21 34.50
C ILE A 684 13.17 33.09 34.37
N PRO A 685 13.34 31.95 35.07
CA PRO A 685 12.39 30.85 35.00
C PRO A 685 10.97 31.31 35.42
N PRO A 686 9.93 30.97 34.66
CA PRO A 686 8.56 31.25 35.07
C PRO A 686 8.22 30.51 36.37
N PRO A 687 7.72 31.20 37.42
CA PRO A 687 7.39 30.57 38.70
C PRO A 687 6.21 29.58 38.63
N GLN A 688 5.48 29.56 37.51
CA GLN A 688 4.32 28.70 37.29
C GLN A 688 4.68 27.26 36.88
N LEU A 689 5.96 26.91 36.74
CA LEU A 689 6.39 25.54 36.47
C LEU A 689 6.55 24.74 37.77
N PRO A 690 6.16 23.44 37.82
CA PRO A 690 5.61 22.66 36.71
C PRO A 690 4.16 23.03 36.37
N LEU A 691 3.81 22.92 35.10
CA LEU A 691 2.51 23.27 34.55
C LEU A 691 1.73 21.99 34.18
N ALA A 692 0.67 21.71 34.91
CA ALA A 692 -0.27 20.63 34.60
C ALA A 692 -1.45 21.17 33.76
N LEU A 693 -1.58 20.66 32.54
CA LEU A 693 -2.64 21.03 31.60
C LEU A 693 -3.64 19.86 31.49
N PRO A 694 -4.94 20.08 31.72
CA PRO A 694 -5.96 19.09 31.37
C PRO A 694 -6.08 18.96 29.83
N ARG A 695 -6.79 17.93 29.34
CA ARG A 695 -7.09 17.78 27.90
C ARG A 695 -7.79 19.04 27.37
N GLY A 696 -7.28 19.61 26.27
CA GLY A 696 -7.80 20.85 25.69
C GLY A 696 -7.47 22.11 26.49
N GLY A 697 -6.70 21.98 27.58
CA GLY A 697 -6.30 23.10 28.43
C GLY A 697 -5.29 24.01 27.72
N THR A 698 -5.47 25.32 27.90
CA THR A 698 -4.59 26.35 27.35
C THR A 698 -4.06 27.25 28.45
N VAL A 699 -2.76 27.55 28.44
CA VAL A 699 -2.13 28.49 29.40
C VAL A 699 -1.11 29.35 28.67
N THR A 700 -1.02 30.63 29.03
CA THR A 700 0.00 31.55 28.52
C THR A 700 0.95 31.96 29.64
N LEU A 701 2.25 31.80 29.40
CA LEU A 701 3.31 32.25 30.30
C LEU A 701 4.15 33.32 29.61
N ASN A 702 4.44 34.40 30.33
CA ASN A 702 5.39 35.39 29.87
C ASN A 702 6.75 35.12 30.50
N VAL A 703 7.79 35.12 29.69
CA VAL A 703 9.17 34.91 30.11
C VAL A 703 9.87 36.25 30.22
N ALA A 704 10.33 36.56 31.43
CA ALA A 704 11.16 37.72 31.71
C ALA A 704 12.63 37.42 31.42
N ILE A 705 13.31 38.38 30.81
CA ILE A 705 14.76 38.30 30.55
C ILE A 705 15.45 39.39 31.35
N ASN A 706 16.45 39.03 32.14
CA ASN A 706 17.31 40.00 32.80
C ASN A 706 18.32 40.57 31.78
N THR A 707 18.14 41.83 31.42
CA THR A 707 18.94 42.61 30.46
C THR A 707 19.79 43.67 31.16
N THR A 708 19.87 43.68 32.50
CA THR A 708 20.55 44.72 33.27
C THR A 708 22.01 44.94 32.84
N LEU A 709 22.74 43.87 32.55
CA LEU A 709 24.15 43.93 32.13
C LEU A 709 24.34 44.21 30.64
N ALA A 710 23.28 44.21 29.83
CA ALA A 710 23.36 44.44 28.40
C ALA A 710 23.35 45.94 28.06
N SER A 711 24.09 46.31 27.01
CA SER A 711 24.14 47.68 26.47
C SER A 711 22.86 48.05 25.72
N SER A 712 22.49 49.33 25.72
CA SER A 712 21.42 49.85 24.86
C SER A 712 21.80 49.69 23.39
N GLY A 713 20.85 49.38 22.51
CA GLY A 713 21.09 49.10 21.10
C GLY A 713 21.52 47.66 20.79
N SER A 714 21.77 46.82 21.80
CA SER A 714 22.19 45.43 21.58
C SER A 714 20.99 44.57 21.16
N LEU A 715 21.23 43.64 20.22
CA LEU A 715 20.24 42.64 19.82
C LEU A 715 20.06 41.58 20.91
N LEU A 716 18.85 41.47 21.44
CA LEU A 716 18.40 40.38 22.29
C LEU A 716 17.80 39.28 21.40
N ARG A 717 18.32 38.07 21.53
CA ARG A 717 17.76 36.86 20.89
C ARG A 717 17.33 35.88 21.97
N VAL A 718 16.08 35.43 21.93
CA VAL A 718 15.53 34.43 22.85
C VAL A 718 14.96 33.27 22.03
N GLU A 719 15.43 32.07 22.29
CA GLU A 719 15.01 30.86 21.57
C GLU A 719 14.62 29.75 22.55
N LEU A 720 13.41 29.22 22.42
CA LEU A 720 13.00 28.00 23.11
C LEU A 720 13.53 26.80 22.33
N LYS A 721 14.52 26.10 22.89
CA LYS A 721 15.17 24.93 22.27
C LYS A 721 14.49 23.60 22.60
N GLY A 722 13.86 23.51 23.77
CA GLY A 722 13.25 22.29 24.24
C GLY A 722 12.22 22.54 25.32
N VAL A 723 11.29 21.60 25.44
CA VAL A 723 10.25 21.57 26.47
C VAL A 723 10.32 20.17 27.08
N THR A 724 10.50 20.09 28.39
CA THR A 724 10.49 18.82 29.11
C THR A 724 9.07 18.56 29.61
N SER A 725 8.48 17.47 29.15
CA SER A 725 7.13 17.03 29.52
C SER A 725 7.03 15.50 29.54
N ASP A 726 5.98 15.00 30.19
CA ASP A 726 5.60 13.58 30.22
C ASP A 726 4.94 13.06 28.93
N ARG A 727 4.66 13.99 28.01
CA ARG A 727 4.07 13.76 26.68
C ARG A 727 4.87 14.50 25.61
N PRO A 728 4.77 14.12 24.33
CA PRO A 728 5.44 14.83 23.24
C PRO A 728 5.10 16.32 23.22
N ALA A 729 6.12 17.14 22.95
CA ALA A 729 6.01 18.59 22.88
C ALA A 729 6.46 19.11 21.52
N MET A 730 5.64 19.95 20.90
CA MET A 730 5.95 20.60 19.63
C MET A 730 6.09 22.11 19.83
N ILE A 731 7.24 22.66 19.46
CA ILE A 731 7.51 24.11 19.53
C ILE A 731 7.16 24.74 18.19
N VAL A 732 6.40 25.84 18.21
CA VAL A 732 6.03 26.59 17.01
C VAL A 732 6.39 28.07 17.18
N GLY A 733 7.07 28.64 16.18
CA GLY A 733 7.53 30.02 16.18
C GLY A 733 8.89 30.22 16.85
N GLY A 734 9.25 31.48 17.06
CA GLY A 734 10.60 31.88 17.46
C GLY A 734 11.66 31.60 16.38
N PRO A 735 12.96 31.84 16.66
CA PRO A 735 13.47 32.65 17.78
C PRO A 735 12.87 34.07 17.79
N VAL A 736 12.79 34.67 18.97
CA VAL A 736 12.30 36.03 19.17
C VAL A 736 13.49 36.99 19.24
N TYR A 737 13.31 38.15 18.61
CA TYR A 737 14.32 39.21 18.53
C TYR A 737 13.75 40.52 19.07
N ALA A 738 14.58 41.28 19.78
CA ALA A 738 14.27 42.63 20.23
C ALA A 738 15.55 43.46 20.42
N TYR A 739 15.45 44.79 20.34
CA TYR A 739 16.53 45.68 20.79
C TYR A 739 16.37 46.06 22.25
N ILE A 740 17.49 46.13 22.97
CA ILE A 740 17.50 46.54 24.38
C ILE A 740 17.61 48.06 24.48
N GLY A 741 16.69 48.69 25.20
CA GLY A 741 16.62 50.14 25.46
C GLY A 741 16.10 50.94 24.27
N SER A 742 16.83 50.91 23.16
CA SER A 742 16.49 51.58 21.91
C SER A 742 17.00 50.76 20.72
N PRO A 743 16.42 50.90 19.53
CA PRO A 743 17.07 50.45 18.30
C PRO A 743 18.45 51.11 18.14
N PRO A 744 19.37 50.50 17.38
CA PRO A 744 20.63 51.14 16.99
C PRO A 744 20.37 52.42 16.17
N SER A 745 21.27 53.40 16.28
CA SER A 745 21.12 54.71 15.64
C SER A 745 21.27 54.70 14.11
N GLY A 746 21.67 53.57 13.53
CA GLY A 746 21.76 53.32 12.10
C GLY A 746 21.51 51.84 11.80
N LYS A 747 21.48 51.48 10.52
CA LYS A 747 21.25 50.08 10.12
C LYS A 747 22.43 49.21 10.57
N THR A 748 22.16 48.10 11.23
CA THR A 748 23.17 47.17 11.75
C THR A 748 23.04 45.79 11.14
N VAL A 749 24.18 45.13 10.89
CA VAL A 749 24.22 43.74 10.41
C VAL A 749 24.36 42.81 11.62
N ASP A 750 23.25 42.51 12.27
CA ASP A 750 23.18 41.67 13.48
C ASP A 750 22.31 40.40 13.28
N GLY A 751 21.79 40.21 12.07
CA GLY A 751 20.96 39.07 11.69
C GLY A 751 19.47 39.27 11.93
N TRP A 752 19.01 40.43 12.40
CA TRP A 752 17.61 40.78 12.50
C TRP A 752 17.32 42.13 11.85
N PHE A 753 16.37 42.17 10.92
CA PHE A 753 16.06 43.37 10.13
C PHE A 753 15.08 44.34 10.82
N GLY A 754 15.01 44.31 12.16
CA GLY A 754 14.04 45.11 12.92
C GLY A 754 14.28 46.62 12.82
N ASP A 755 15.53 47.02 12.62
CA ASP A 755 16.00 48.37 12.37
C ASP A 755 15.74 48.83 10.92
N TRP A 756 15.34 47.92 10.01
CA TRP A 756 15.11 48.24 8.59
C TRP A 756 13.76 48.92 8.34
N GLY A 757 12.73 48.62 9.15
CA GLY A 757 11.38 49.20 9.06
C GLY A 757 10.58 48.71 7.84
N PRO A 758 9.24 48.83 7.83
CA PRO A 758 8.46 48.77 6.59
C PRO A 758 8.65 50.11 5.87
N GLU A 759 8.96 50.08 4.57
CA GLU A 759 8.93 51.31 3.75
C GLU A 759 7.51 51.90 3.65
#